data_AF-A0A8C9RE37-F1
#
_entry.id   AF-A0A8C9RE37-F1
#
_cell.length_a   1.000
_cell.length_b   1.000
_cell.length_c   1.000
_cell.angle_alpha   90.00
_cell.angle_beta   90.00
_cell.angle_gamma   90.00
#
_symmetry.space_group_name_H-M   'P 1'
#
loop_
_entity.id
_entity.type
_entity.pdbx_description
1 polymer ?
#
loop_
_entity_poly.entity_id
_entity_poly.type
_entity_poly.pdbx_seq_one_letter_code
_entity_poly.pdbx_strand_id
1 'polypeptide(L)'
;MPPKRKGPLQTLQRDTDDIKRQVDSLAREVQQLDRTSDGEGLTEASGRCSSLQKSVEETAKTLRKLTKADEPAPVGNYEGRKLDEERRLQAIRQQLQSLSLKLSMLQKPTQSEKAATHASSRDEPESEDEGEESEEEEEDDDDEEEEEQEEEDQADEEKRADFFVVACSFKGEQEGDLTVQKGDLLRILSKNPDGWWLAQDSKGRMGVVPKNFLKVPQEEEDEEDDEDESDAEEESADEQLEPTTKSRSHHSNWDVVRKAITEMNATDVLSAMGAIPAGFRPSTLSRMLAEGNTYRSSYYIQPELSRSQLAFKDLFWDPDTGSVRPRVTRTSLTLTLWSCRMIPGPGVGVQVLSRHVRLCVFDGVRVLSNIHTVRACHSAKNPKTWTFSPRTAGILPSLLDGDCFVRSDAQSPELGVLFELGVTYIRNSTGERGDLSCGWAFLKLFDASGVPVPYRMCELSVSGGTPYEKGVDVDPSISSRATGSVFHQMLASRKQPKLLVKLRLPNTRTRATLNLLPDSLVGSTCSAHLLALYRQVLADALVRDRPTIQNADLICHPVLATFPEVLDHTDLLDALRSTWAEKESGLRRSHKRDGQRLKGLFVEVYMSTVFPLLRSSALPSAQWANEEQETLRWNAVFASASPGVRDGLSVLLSANPVQEAFDITQVTYDFLGAARRGVETT
;
A
#
# COMPACT_ATOMS: atom_id res chain seq x y z
N MET A 1 20.08 55.43 25.87
CA MET A 1 19.14 54.34 26.21
C MET A 1 19.96 53.12 26.56
N PRO A 2 19.73 52.45 27.70
CA PRO A 2 20.36 51.15 27.96
C PRO A 2 19.88 50.14 26.90
N PRO A 3 20.71 49.17 26.49
CA PRO A 3 20.28 48.15 25.54
C PRO A 3 19.07 47.42 26.13
N LYS A 4 17.98 47.33 25.36
CA LYS A 4 16.78 46.56 25.77
C LYS A 4 17.23 45.16 26.19
N ARG A 5 16.90 44.75 27.42
CA ARG A 5 17.13 43.37 27.90
C ARG A 5 16.51 42.43 26.87
N LYS A 6 17.34 41.61 26.23
CA LYS A 6 16.90 40.66 25.20
C LYS A 6 16.17 39.51 25.88
N GLY A 7 15.11 39.05 25.24
CA GLY A 7 14.36 37.87 25.67
C GLY A 7 15.19 36.60 25.63
N PRO A 8 14.89 35.60 26.48
CA PRO A 8 15.51 34.27 26.39
C PRO A 8 15.41 33.63 25.01
N LEU A 9 14.25 33.69 24.33
CA LEU A 9 14.09 33.15 22.99
C LEU A 9 14.97 33.88 21.97
N GLN A 10 15.07 35.20 22.06
CA GLN A 10 15.91 35.99 21.17
C GLN A 10 17.42 35.73 21.40
N THR A 11 17.80 35.37 22.62
CA THR A 11 19.17 34.98 22.95
C THR A 11 19.50 33.62 22.34
N LEU A 12 18.59 32.65 22.46
CA LEU A 12 18.71 31.32 21.88
C LEU A 12 18.74 31.35 20.34
N GLN A 13 17.95 32.21 19.71
CA GLN A 13 17.98 32.43 18.26
C GLN A 13 19.35 32.91 17.77
N ARG A 14 20.00 33.80 18.53
CA ARG A 14 21.36 34.26 18.20
C ARG A 14 22.38 33.15 18.39
N ASP A 15 22.26 32.38 19.46
CA ASP A 15 23.19 31.29 19.72
C ASP A 15 23.04 30.20 18.61
N THR A 16 21.82 29.99 18.10
CA THR A 16 21.55 29.15 16.92
C THR A 16 22.15 29.74 15.64
N ASP A 17 22.09 31.06 15.43
CA ASP A 17 22.77 31.73 14.30
C ASP A 17 24.29 31.54 14.35
N ASP A 18 24.89 31.63 15.53
CA ASP A 18 26.33 31.46 15.72
C ASP A 18 26.75 30.00 15.50
N ILE A 19 25.96 29.03 16.00
CA ILE A 19 26.15 27.61 15.67
C ILE A 19 26.05 27.40 14.14
N LYS A 20 25.04 27.96 13.48
CA LYS A 20 24.88 27.84 12.02
C LYS A 20 26.09 28.37 11.26
N ARG A 21 26.64 29.52 11.66
CA ARG A 21 27.87 30.08 11.06
C ARG A 21 29.07 29.15 11.24
N GLN A 22 29.22 28.55 12.42
CA GLN A 22 30.31 27.60 12.70
C GLN A 22 30.15 26.32 11.86
N VAL A 23 28.93 25.81 11.71
CA VAL A 23 28.62 24.65 10.86
C VAL A 23 28.90 24.94 9.39
N ASP A 24 28.58 26.14 8.89
CA ASP A 24 28.86 26.53 7.50
C ASP A 24 30.35 26.81 7.25
N SER A 25 31.09 27.21 8.28
CA SER A 25 32.56 27.26 8.22
C SER A 25 33.15 25.85 8.15
N LEU A 26 32.68 24.93 9.00
CA LEU A 26 33.13 23.54 9.02
C LEU A 26 32.78 22.82 7.71
N ALA A 27 31.60 23.06 7.14
CA ALA A 27 31.21 22.49 5.86
C ALA A 27 32.16 22.90 4.71
N ARG A 28 32.62 24.16 4.69
CA ARG A 28 33.58 24.66 3.71
C ARG A 28 34.97 24.04 3.91
N GLU A 29 35.39 23.88 5.16
CA GLU A 29 36.64 23.23 5.52
C GLU A 29 36.65 21.76 5.08
N VAL A 30 35.58 21.01 5.35
CA VAL A 30 35.42 19.61 4.95
C VAL A 30 35.35 19.43 3.42
N GLN A 31 34.87 20.44 2.68
CA GLN A 31 34.87 20.41 1.21
C GLN A 31 36.26 20.65 0.60
N GLN A 32 37.18 21.30 1.34
CA GLN A 32 38.55 21.56 0.89
C GLN A 32 39.53 20.46 1.30
N LEU A 33 39.13 19.57 2.21
CA LEU A 33 39.91 18.39 2.58
C LEU A 33 39.81 17.33 1.47
N ASP A 34 40.97 16.89 0.98
CA ASP A 34 41.10 15.78 0.02
C ASP A 34 41.89 14.63 0.68
N ARG A 35 41.94 13.44 0.05
CA ARG A 35 42.55 12.22 0.63
C ARG A 35 44.04 12.32 0.99
N THR A 36 44.70 13.43 0.67
CA THR A 36 46.11 13.71 0.96
C THR A 36 46.30 14.72 2.10
N SER A 37 45.24 15.19 2.74
CA SER A 37 45.30 16.14 3.86
C SER A 37 45.87 15.49 5.12
N ASP A 38 46.73 16.21 5.84
CA ASP A 38 47.38 15.75 7.07
C ASP A 38 46.34 15.24 8.09
N GLY A 39 46.56 14.04 8.64
CA GLY A 39 45.61 13.36 9.53
C GLY A 39 45.22 14.16 10.79
N GLU A 40 46.00 15.17 11.14
CA GLU A 40 45.70 16.12 12.23
C GLU A 40 44.48 17.00 11.90
N GLY A 41 44.38 17.54 10.68
CA GLY A 41 43.26 18.41 10.28
C GLY A 41 41.92 17.66 10.22
N LEU A 42 41.95 16.37 9.85
CA LEU A 42 40.76 15.52 9.83
C LEU A 42 40.28 15.17 11.24
N THR A 43 41.21 14.99 12.16
CA THR A 43 40.91 14.73 13.58
C THR A 43 40.36 15.98 14.26
N GLU A 44 40.92 17.16 13.97
CA GLU A 44 40.42 18.45 14.45
C GLU A 44 39.01 18.77 13.92
N ALA A 45 38.78 18.58 12.62
CA ALA A 45 37.46 18.78 12.02
C ALA A 45 36.40 17.82 12.59
N SER A 46 36.78 16.57 12.87
CA SER A 46 35.92 15.59 13.54
C SER A 46 35.59 16.00 14.99
N GLY A 47 36.59 16.47 15.74
CA GLY A 47 36.38 17.00 17.10
C GLY A 47 35.44 18.21 17.12
N ARG A 48 35.62 19.14 16.18
CA ARG A 48 34.73 20.31 16.01
C ARG A 48 33.31 19.91 15.61
N CYS A 49 33.15 18.90 14.74
CA CYS A 49 31.84 18.37 14.38
C CYS A 49 31.10 17.79 15.60
N SER A 50 31.79 17.01 16.44
CA SER A 50 31.20 16.44 17.66
C SER A 50 30.86 17.51 18.70
N SER A 51 31.72 18.52 18.87
CA SER A 51 31.44 19.66 19.75
C SER A 51 30.19 20.43 19.32
N LEU A 52 30.06 20.73 18.03
CA LEU A 52 28.88 21.40 17.48
C LEU A 52 27.59 20.58 17.62
N GLN A 53 27.68 19.25 17.50
CA GLN A 53 26.53 18.37 17.75
C GLN A 53 26.04 18.49 19.20
N LYS A 54 26.97 18.52 20.18
CA LYS A 54 26.62 18.74 21.59
C LYS A 54 26.00 20.12 21.82
N SER A 55 26.56 21.18 21.23
CA SER A 55 25.97 22.53 21.35
C SER A 55 24.57 22.64 20.74
N VAL A 56 24.29 21.94 19.64
CA VAL A 56 22.94 21.85 19.05
C VAL A 56 21.97 21.11 19.98
N GLU A 57 22.42 20.05 20.63
CA GLU A 57 21.58 19.28 21.56
C GLU A 57 21.29 20.07 22.85
N GLU A 58 22.29 20.76 23.40
CA GLU A 58 22.13 21.66 24.55
C GLU A 58 21.18 22.81 24.24
N THR A 59 21.31 23.44 23.07
CA THR A 59 20.40 24.52 22.64
C THR A 59 18.98 24.02 22.34
N ALA A 60 18.81 22.78 21.86
CA ALA A 60 17.50 22.16 21.73
C ALA A 60 16.86 21.86 23.10
N LYS A 61 17.65 21.39 24.06
CA LYS A 61 17.20 21.16 25.45
C LYS A 61 16.78 22.46 26.13
N THR A 62 17.54 23.55 25.94
CA THR A 62 17.14 24.87 26.46
C THR A 62 15.89 25.41 25.77
N LEU A 63 15.73 25.22 24.46
CA LEU A 63 14.53 25.64 23.73
C LEU A 63 13.26 24.92 24.24
N ARG A 64 13.33 23.62 24.54
CA ARG A 64 12.19 22.86 25.09
C ARG A 64 11.71 23.44 26.42
N LYS A 65 12.66 23.79 27.31
CA LYS A 65 12.41 24.34 28.65
C LYS A 65 11.91 25.78 28.67
N LEU A 66 11.97 26.51 27.55
CA LEU A 66 11.52 27.90 27.49
C LEU A 66 9.99 27.98 27.36
N THR A 67 9.37 28.75 28.25
CA THR A 67 7.94 29.05 28.22
C THR A 67 7.71 30.52 27.91
N LYS A 68 6.48 30.87 27.50
CA LYS A 68 6.09 32.25 27.23
C LYS A 68 6.22 33.16 28.47
N ALA A 69 6.19 32.59 29.68
CA ALA A 69 6.31 33.32 30.95
C ALA A 69 7.75 33.81 31.23
N ASP A 70 8.75 33.19 30.60
CA ASP A 70 10.17 33.54 30.78
C ASP A 70 10.57 34.83 30.05
N GLU A 71 9.70 35.35 29.18
CA GLU A 71 9.97 36.55 28.38
C GLU A 71 9.70 37.84 29.16
N PRO A 72 10.67 38.78 29.24
CA PRO A 72 10.52 40.04 29.97
C PRO A 72 9.52 41.02 29.33
N ALA A 73 9.03 40.73 28.13
CA ALA A 73 7.98 41.48 27.45
C ALA A 73 7.17 40.54 26.53
N PRO A 74 5.87 40.78 26.33
CA PRO A 74 5.03 39.93 25.48
C PRO A 74 5.56 39.82 24.05
N VAL A 75 5.99 38.62 23.66
CA VAL A 75 6.45 38.33 22.30
C VAL A 75 5.27 37.88 21.45
N GLY A 76 4.98 38.62 20.38
CA GLY A 76 3.93 38.26 19.42
C GLY A 76 4.28 36.97 18.66
N ASN A 77 3.32 36.04 18.60
CA ASN A 77 3.47 34.72 17.98
C ASN A 77 4.65 33.91 18.56
N TYR A 78 4.74 33.83 19.89
CA TYR A 78 5.81 33.11 20.60
C TYR A 78 5.90 31.63 20.18
N GLU A 79 4.79 30.90 20.22
CA GLU A 79 4.76 29.48 19.84
C GLU A 79 5.20 29.23 18.40
N GLY A 80 4.74 30.08 17.46
CA GLY A 80 5.19 29.99 16.07
C GLY A 80 6.70 30.19 15.93
N ARG A 81 7.28 31.14 16.68
CA ARG A 81 8.73 31.39 16.66
C ARG A 81 9.53 30.29 17.34
N LYS A 82 9.00 29.69 18.41
CA LYS A 82 9.61 28.54 19.09
C LYS A 82 9.66 27.33 18.15
N LEU A 83 8.55 27.03 17.47
CA LEU A 83 8.44 25.94 16.50
C LEU A 83 9.30 26.17 15.24
N ASP A 84 9.42 27.41 14.76
CA ASP A 84 10.32 27.73 13.65
C ASP A 84 11.79 27.53 14.06
N GLU A 85 12.16 27.88 15.29
CA GLU A 85 13.52 27.68 15.80
C GLU A 85 13.85 26.20 16.03
N GLU A 86 12.88 25.40 16.48
CA GLU A 86 13.03 23.95 16.60
C GLU A 86 13.32 23.30 15.24
N ARG A 87 12.57 23.70 14.20
CA ARG A 87 12.81 23.27 12.82
C ARG A 87 14.20 23.68 12.31
N ARG A 88 14.68 24.87 12.68
CA ARG A 88 16.04 25.34 12.32
C ARG A 88 17.13 24.50 12.98
N LEU A 89 17.02 24.21 14.28
CA LEU A 89 17.96 23.33 15.00
C LEU A 89 17.96 21.91 14.43
N GLN A 90 16.80 21.37 14.06
CA GLN A 90 16.69 20.05 13.44
C GLN A 90 17.41 19.98 12.08
N ALA A 91 17.29 21.03 11.25
CA ALA A 91 18.01 21.12 9.98
C ALA A 91 19.53 21.19 10.17
N ILE A 92 20.00 21.95 11.17
CA ILE A 92 21.43 22.04 11.51
C ILE A 92 21.96 20.68 11.98
N ARG A 93 21.19 19.96 12.80
CA ARG A 93 21.52 18.61 13.28
C ARG A 93 21.72 17.63 12.13
N GLN A 94 20.81 17.63 11.15
CA GLN A 94 20.93 16.78 9.95
C GLN A 94 22.17 17.14 9.11
N GLN A 95 22.47 18.43 8.95
CA GLN A 95 23.67 18.88 8.24
C GLN A 95 24.96 18.39 8.93
N LEU A 96 25.02 18.45 10.26
CA LEU A 96 26.15 17.94 11.06
C LEU A 96 26.28 16.42 11.00
N GLN A 97 25.17 15.66 11.00
CA GLN A 97 25.20 14.20 10.81
C GLN A 97 25.79 13.81 9.45
N SER A 98 25.40 14.53 8.39
CA SER A 98 25.97 14.31 7.05
C SER A 98 27.48 14.61 7.00
N LEU A 99 27.94 15.68 7.66
CA LEU A 99 29.36 16.02 7.74
C LEU A 99 30.16 15.00 8.55
N SER A 100 29.61 14.52 9.67
CA SER A 100 30.21 13.46 10.50
C SER A 100 30.42 12.16 9.71
N LEU A 101 29.42 11.73 8.92
CA LEU A 101 29.55 10.56 8.04
C LEU A 101 30.66 10.74 7.01
N LYS A 102 30.74 11.90 6.36
CA LYS A 102 31.81 12.20 5.39
C LYS A 102 33.20 12.16 6.02
N LEU A 103 33.36 12.74 7.20
CA LEU A 103 34.61 12.72 7.96
C LEU A 103 35.01 11.28 8.33
N SER A 104 34.05 10.45 8.76
CA SER A 104 34.30 9.03 9.08
C SER A 104 34.76 8.20 7.86
N MET A 105 34.27 8.54 6.66
CA MET A 105 34.67 7.88 5.41
C MET A 105 36.09 8.29 4.97
N LEU A 106 36.52 9.50 5.31
CA LEU A 106 37.87 10.00 5.02
C LEU A 106 38.93 9.45 5.99
N GLN A 107 38.53 8.98 7.19
CA GLN A 107 39.44 8.47 8.22
C GLN A 107 39.88 7.00 8.04
N LYS A 108 39.26 6.23 7.14
CA LYS A 108 39.62 4.81 6.94
C LYS A 108 40.89 4.68 6.07
N PRO A 109 41.98 4.07 6.56
CA PRO A 109 43.13 3.77 5.71
C PRO A 109 42.80 2.61 4.74
N THR A 110 43.19 2.74 3.49
CA THR A 110 43.19 1.65 2.50
C THR A 110 44.19 0.58 2.92
N GLN A 111 43.70 -0.58 3.38
CA GLN A 111 44.33 -1.88 3.12
C GLN A 111 43.24 -2.94 2.93
N SER A 112 43.05 -3.39 1.69
CA SER A 112 42.57 -4.74 1.43
C SER A 112 43.79 -5.64 1.32
N GLU A 113 43.93 -6.63 2.20
CA GLU A 113 44.31 -8.01 1.86
C GLU A 113 44.49 -8.86 3.13
N LYS A 114 43.89 -10.06 3.08
CA LYS A 114 44.17 -11.29 3.84
C LYS A 114 43.42 -11.57 5.16
N ALA A 115 42.52 -12.56 5.00
CA ALA A 115 42.50 -13.84 5.71
C ALA A 115 41.96 -13.90 7.15
N ALA A 116 40.80 -14.57 7.24
CA ALA A 116 40.36 -15.52 8.25
C ALA A 116 41.15 -15.61 9.57
N THR A 117 40.48 -15.42 10.70
CA THR A 117 40.07 -16.49 11.65
C THR A 117 39.59 -15.91 12.99
N HIS A 118 38.54 -16.56 13.53
CA HIS A 118 38.17 -16.74 14.94
C HIS A 118 37.97 -15.54 15.92
N ALA A 119 36.70 -15.45 16.33
CA ALA A 119 36.19 -15.57 17.70
C ALA A 119 36.32 -14.41 18.73
N SER A 120 35.13 -14.04 19.24
CA SER A 120 34.76 -13.86 20.66
C SER A 120 35.33 -12.68 21.47
N SER A 121 34.47 -11.72 21.82
CA SER A 121 34.06 -11.32 23.20
C SER A 121 33.16 -10.07 23.09
N ARG A 122 31.94 -10.01 23.68
CA ARG A 122 31.66 -9.58 25.08
C ARG A 122 32.34 -8.22 25.39
N ASP A 123 31.68 -7.14 25.79
CA ASP A 123 30.47 -6.95 26.60
C ASP A 123 29.80 -5.61 26.21
N GLU A 124 28.46 -5.58 26.26
CA GLU A 124 27.72 -4.36 26.61
C GLU A 124 27.35 -4.43 28.09
N PRO A 125 27.16 -3.28 28.73
CA PRO A 125 26.03 -3.18 29.64
C PRO A 125 25.14 -1.97 29.32
N GLU A 126 23.86 -2.26 29.51
CA GLU A 126 22.69 -1.40 29.52
C GLU A 126 22.78 -0.29 30.58
N SER A 127 22.04 0.80 30.34
CA SER A 127 21.22 1.41 31.38
C SER A 127 20.12 2.26 30.75
N GLU A 128 18.89 1.82 31.03
CA GLU A 128 17.65 2.55 31.31
C GLU A 128 17.90 3.98 31.87
N ASP A 129 17.04 4.98 31.76
CA ASP A 129 15.61 4.95 32.01
C ASP A 129 14.96 6.31 31.62
N GLU A 130 13.63 6.25 31.49
CA GLU A 130 12.52 7.23 31.55
C GLU A 130 12.81 8.72 31.87
N GLY A 131 11.99 9.72 31.49
CA GLY A 131 10.57 9.80 31.12
C GLY A 131 10.15 11.29 31.22
N GLU A 132 8.84 11.54 31.25
CA GLU A 132 8.10 12.81 31.52
C GLU A 132 7.59 13.64 30.31
N GLU A 133 6.28 13.43 30.02
CA GLU A 133 5.10 14.33 30.19
C GLU A 133 5.24 15.87 29.92
N SER A 134 4.19 16.69 29.67
CA SER A 134 2.72 16.63 29.85
C SER A 134 2.02 17.71 28.99
N GLU A 135 0.66 17.65 28.95
CA GLU A 135 -0.38 18.72 28.91
C GLU A 135 -1.58 18.19 28.08
N GLU A 136 -2.88 18.29 28.41
CA GLU A 136 -3.74 18.65 29.57
C GLU A 136 -5.15 18.87 28.94
N GLU A 137 -6.25 18.45 29.56
CA GLU A 137 -7.57 19.15 29.57
C GLU A 137 -8.57 18.39 30.50
N GLU A 138 -9.42 19.16 31.19
CA GLU A 138 -10.02 18.94 32.52
C GLU A 138 -11.37 18.17 32.58
N GLU A 139 -11.70 17.60 33.76
CA GLU A 139 -12.90 17.92 34.60
C GLU A 139 -13.16 16.88 35.73
N ASP A 140 -13.54 17.41 36.90
CA ASP A 140 -14.30 16.86 38.06
C ASP A 140 -13.63 15.96 39.15
N ASP A 141 -13.63 16.50 40.38
CA ASP A 141 -13.28 15.90 41.68
C ASP A 141 -14.34 14.88 42.14
N ASP A 142 -13.91 13.66 42.52
CA ASP A 142 -14.46 12.82 43.61
C ASP A 142 -13.87 11.38 43.50
N ASP A 143 -12.59 11.11 43.83
CA ASP A 143 -12.06 9.71 43.89
C ASP A 143 -10.75 9.53 44.71
N GLU A 144 -10.50 10.34 45.76
CA GLU A 144 -9.27 10.22 46.58
C GLU A 144 -9.26 9.07 47.62
N GLU A 145 -10.18 8.10 47.59
CA GLU A 145 -10.20 6.97 48.54
C GLU A 145 -9.92 5.59 47.91
N GLU A 146 -9.72 5.47 46.59
CA GLU A 146 -9.47 4.17 45.93
C GLU A 146 -7.99 3.89 45.59
N GLU A 147 -7.11 4.92 45.60
CA GLU A 147 -5.70 4.75 45.18
C GLU A 147 -4.79 4.09 46.23
N GLU A 148 -5.19 4.01 47.51
CA GLU A 148 -4.38 3.35 48.55
C GLU A 148 -4.56 1.81 48.55
N GLN A 149 -5.50 1.26 47.77
CA GLN A 149 -5.81 -0.18 47.75
C GLN A 149 -5.11 -0.93 46.60
N GLU A 150 -4.67 -0.23 45.54
CA GLU A 150 -4.05 -0.86 44.36
C GLU A 150 -2.54 -1.16 44.53
N GLU A 151 -1.85 -0.51 45.49
CA GLU A 151 -0.42 -0.78 45.75
C GLU A 151 -0.18 -2.06 46.58
N GLU A 152 -1.17 -2.56 47.33
CA GLU A 152 -1.04 -3.84 48.05
C GLU A 152 -1.30 -5.06 47.15
N ASP A 153 -2.12 -4.95 46.11
CA ASP A 153 -2.43 -6.07 45.20
C ASP A 153 -1.32 -6.35 44.16
N GLN A 154 -0.52 -5.35 43.77
CA GLN A 154 0.59 -5.54 42.83
C GLN A 154 1.79 -6.29 43.42
N ALA A 155 1.92 -6.36 44.75
CA ALA A 155 3.02 -7.08 45.41
C ALA A 155 2.77 -8.61 45.50
N ASP A 156 1.52 -9.07 45.34
CA ASP A 156 1.16 -10.48 45.41
C ASP A 156 1.06 -11.17 44.03
N GLU A 157 0.92 -10.43 42.93
CA GLU A 157 0.92 -10.98 41.56
C GLU A 157 2.30 -11.48 41.09
N GLU A 158 3.41 -10.86 41.52
CA GLU A 158 4.77 -11.30 41.12
C GLU A 158 5.18 -12.68 41.65
N LYS A 159 4.43 -13.25 42.61
CA LYS A 159 4.69 -14.61 43.13
C LYS A 159 3.92 -15.72 42.41
N ARG A 160 2.95 -15.41 41.54
CA ARG A 160 2.07 -16.41 40.89
C ARG A 160 2.40 -16.72 39.42
N ALA A 161 3.29 -15.96 38.77
CA ALA A 161 3.58 -16.03 37.33
C ALA A 161 4.32 -17.30 36.81
N ASP A 162 4.58 -18.29 37.66
CA ASP A 162 5.35 -19.49 37.32
C ASP A 162 4.48 -20.70 36.91
N PHE A 163 3.16 -20.69 37.11
CA PHE A 163 2.29 -21.86 36.89
C PHE A 163 1.35 -21.70 35.69
N PHE A 164 1.30 -22.72 34.82
CA PHE A 164 0.51 -22.75 33.59
C PHE A 164 -0.28 -24.06 33.49
N VAL A 165 -1.50 -23.99 32.94
CA VAL A 165 -2.34 -25.16 32.68
C VAL A 165 -2.14 -25.64 31.23
N VAL A 166 -1.99 -26.94 31.04
CA VAL A 166 -1.84 -27.55 29.72
C VAL A 166 -3.19 -27.54 28.99
N ALA A 167 -3.28 -26.80 27.89
CA ALA A 167 -4.49 -26.67 27.08
C ALA A 167 -4.73 -27.86 26.14
N CYS A 168 -3.66 -28.57 25.76
CA CYS A 168 -3.68 -29.72 24.85
C CYS A 168 -2.65 -30.76 25.31
N SER A 169 -3.00 -32.05 25.31
CA SER A 169 -2.07 -33.13 25.68
C SER A 169 -0.88 -33.17 24.71
N PHE A 170 0.33 -33.30 25.23
CA PHE A 170 1.58 -33.41 24.47
C PHE A 170 2.32 -34.68 24.90
N LYS A 171 2.67 -35.51 23.92
CA LYS A 171 3.46 -36.73 24.15
C LYS A 171 4.89 -36.45 23.69
N GLY A 172 5.84 -36.58 24.62
CA GLY A 172 7.25 -36.40 24.30
C GLY A 172 7.73 -37.49 23.36
N GLU A 173 8.38 -37.10 22.27
CA GLU A 173 8.91 -38.02 21.24
C GLU A 173 10.44 -38.09 21.26
N GLN A 174 11.10 -37.12 21.90
CA GLN A 174 12.56 -37.01 22.01
C GLN A 174 13.05 -37.06 23.47
N GLU A 175 14.32 -37.40 23.65
CA GLU A 175 14.99 -37.40 24.95
C GLU A 175 15.11 -35.95 25.47
N GLY A 176 14.32 -35.60 26.48
CA GLY A 176 14.22 -34.24 27.03
C GLY A 176 12.81 -33.63 26.97
N ASP A 177 11.88 -34.26 26.26
CA ASP A 177 10.48 -33.81 26.19
C ASP A 177 9.68 -34.24 27.44
N LEU A 178 8.85 -33.35 27.97
CA LEU A 178 7.92 -33.68 29.05
C LEU A 178 6.57 -34.10 28.49
N THR A 179 6.16 -35.34 28.76
CA THR A 179 4.81 -35.82 28.39
C THR A 179 3.77 -35.30 29.38
N VAL A 180 2.77 -34.55 28.88
CA VAL A 180 1.75 -33.85 29.66
C VAL A 180 0.34 -34.05 29.08
N GLN A 181 -0.68 -34.05 29.93
CA GLN A 181 -2.08 -34.18 29.56
C GLN A 181 -2.83 -32.85 29.70
N LYS A 182 -3.86 -32.64 28.86
CA LYS A 182 -4.74 -31.48 28.98
C LYS A 182 -5.31 -31.38 30.40
N GLY A 183 -5.14 -30.23 31.03
CA GLY A 183 -5.52 -29.95 32.42
C GLY A 183 -4.36 -30.03 33.42
N ASP A 184 -3.19 -30.54 33.04
CA ASP A 184 -2.03 -30.60 33.95
C ASP A 184 -1.52 -29.20 34.30
N LEU A 185 -1.22 -28.96 35.57
CA LEU A 185 -0.55 -27.74 36.04
C LEU A 185 0.96 -27.93 35.99
N LEU A 186 1.65 -27.05 35.28
CA LEU A 186 3.11 -27.08 35.10
C LEU A 186 3.74 -25.82 35.66
N ARG A 187 4.91 -26.00 36.29
CA ARG A 187 5.77 -24.88 36.68
C ARG A 187 6.79 -24.59 35.59
N ILE A 188 6.85 -23.37 35.09
CA ILE A 188 7.81 -22.96 34.06
C ILE A 188 9.11 -22.49 34.71
N LEU A 189 10.20 -23.16 34.35
CA LEU A 189 11.53 -22.92 34.90
C LEU A 189 12.40 -22.06 33.97
N SER A 190 12.17 -22.10 32.65
CA SER A 190 12.87 -21.26 31.67
C SER A 190 12.04 -21.05 30.40
N LYS A 191 12.02 -19.82 29.89
CA LYS A 191 11.31 -19.43 28.66
C LYS A 191 12.31 -19.18 27.53
N ASN A 192 12.49 -20.15 26.65
CA ASN A 192 13.39 -19.98 25.50
C ASN A 192 12.68 -19.25 24.34
N PRO A 193 13.40 -18.43 23.54
CA PRO A 193 12.83 -17.65 22.44
C PRO A 193 12.43 -18.48 21.21
N ASP A 194 12.79 -19.76 21.16
CA ASP A 194 12.40 -20.72 20.12
C ASP A 194 10.99 -21.33 20.33
N GLY A 195 10.32 -20.96 21.43
CA GLY A 195 8.96 -21.40 21.75
C GLY A 195 8.87 -22.70 22.55
N TRP A 196 10.01 -23.28 22.97
CA TRP A 196 10.08 -24.48 23.82
C TRP A 196 10.45 -24.09 25.26
N TRP A 197 9.55 -24.31 26.19
CA TRP A 197 9.73 -23.89 27.58
C TRP A 197 10.09 -25.07 28.46
N LEU A 198 11.08 -24.89 29.33
CA LEU A 198 11.44 -25.90 30.30
C LEU A 198 10.40 -25.87 31.43
N ALA A 199 9.68 -26.97 31.58
CA ALA A 199 8.61 -27.11 32.56
C ALA A 199 8.88 -28.27 33.52
N GLN A 200 8.31 -28.17 34.72
CA GLN A 200 8.29 -29.23 35.72
C GLN A 200 6.83 -29.61 36.01
N ASP A 201 6.53 -30.91 35.94
CA ASP A 201 5.21 -31.43 36.32
C ASP A 201 5.05 -31.58 37.84
N SER A 202 3.82 -31.87 38.27
CA SER A 202 3.49 -32.14 39.69
C SER A 202 4.21 -33.36 40.28
N LYS A 203 4.82 -34.22 39.45
CA LYS A 203 5.61 -35.39 39.85
C LYS A 203 7.12 -35.09 39.89
N GLY A 204 7.52 -33.83 39.68
CA GLY A 204 8.91 -33.38 39.70
C GLY A 204 9.71 -33.70 38.44
N ARG A 205 9.09 -34.24 37.38
CA ARG A 205 9.74 -34.55 36.11
C ARG A 205 9.91 -33.27 35.31
N MET A 206 11.11 -33.08 34.77
CA MET A 206 11.49 -31.90 34.01
C MET A 206 11.65 -32.24 32.54
N GLY A 207 11.19 -31.36 31.67
CA GLY A 207 11.40 -31.46 30.24
C GLY A 207 10.79 -30.28 29.50
N VAL A 208 11.04 -30.21 28.21
CA VAL A 208 10.53 -29.10 27.38
C VAL A 208 9.11 -29.36 26.91
N VAL A 209 8.31 -28.30 26.90
CA VAL A 209 6.93 -28.30 26.38
C VAL A 209 6.74 -27.08 25.47
N PRO A 210 5.97 -27.20 24.36
CA PRO A 210 5.74 -26.06 23.47
C PRO A 210 4.82 -25.03 24.12
N LYS A 211 5.16 -23.74 24.03
CA LYS A 211 4.36 -22.62 24.58
C LYS A 211 2.88 -22.67 24.15
N ASN A 212 2.62 -23.07 22.90
CA ASN A 212 1.27 -23.07 22.32
C ASN A 212 0.31 -24.09 22.97
N PHE A 213 0.82 -24.94 23.86
CA PHE A 213 0.06 -25.97 24.57
C PHE A 213 -0.24 -25.55 26.02
N LEU A 214 0.11 -24.32 26.41
CA LEU A 214 -0.05 -23.78 27.77
C LEU A 214 -1.00 -22.58 27.80
N LYS A 215 -1.76 -22.44 28.87
CA LYS A 215 -2.62 -21.30 29.20
C LYS A 215 -2.36 -20.84 30.63
N VAL A 216 -2.51 -19.54 30.89
CA VAL A 216 -2.46 -18.99 32.26
C VAL A 216 -3.76 -19.39 32.97
N PRO A 217 -3.73 -19.86 34.23
CA PRO A 217 -4.96 -20.08 35.00
C PRO A 217 -5.68 -18.74 35.16
N GLN A 218 -6.93 -18.63 34.71
CA GLN A 218 -7.82 -17.52 35.10
C GLN A 218 -8.59 -17.98 36.34
N GLU A 219 -8.76 -17.09 37.32
CA GLU A 219 -9.64 -17.34 38.47
C GLU A 219 -11.09 -17.27 37.98
N GLU A 220 -11.84 -18.37 38.16
CA GLU A 220 -13.30 -18.37 38.05
C GLU A 220 -13.83 -17.96 39.43
N GLU A 221 -14.45 -16.78 39.51
CA GLU A 221 -15.28 -16.40 40.66
C GLU A 221 -16.56 -17.23 40.61
N ASP A 222 -16.89 -17.83 41.76
CA ASP A 222 -18.06 -18.67 42.00
C ASP A 222 -19.36 -17.89 41.71
N GLU A 223 -20.09 -18.27 40.66
CA GLU A 223 -21.53 -18.01 40.58
C GLU A 223 -22.27 -19.33 40.80
N GLU A 224 -22.94 -19.38 41.96
CA GLU A 224 -23.76 -20.49 42.44
C GLU A 224 -24.87 -20.86 41.43
N ASP A 225 -24.98 -22.16 41.21
CA ASP A 225 -26.06 -22.83 40.49
C ASP A 225 -27.44 -22.50 41.08
N ASP A 226 -28.39 -22.13 40.22
CA ASP A 226 -29.82 -22.39 40.43
C ASP A 226 -30.29 -23.43 39.41
N GLU A 227 -30.91 -24.47 39.96
CA GLU A 227 -31.37 -25.72 39.37
C GLU A 227 -32.44 -25.51 38.26
N ASP A 228 -32.41 -26.33 37.19
CA ASP A 228 -33.48 -27.32 36.93
C ASP A 228 -33.35 -28.04 35.55
N GLU A 229 -33.29 -29.37 35.68
CA GLU A 229 -33.92 -30.44 34.87
C GLU A 229 -33.94 -30.37 33.32
N SER A 230 -33.31 -31.36 32.67
CA SER A 230 -34.02 -32.60 32.23
C SER A 230 -33.20 -33.47 31.27
N ASP A 231 -33.06 -34.73 31.67
CA ASP A 231 -33.11 -36.00 30.92
C ASP A 231 -32.54 -36.10 29.48
N ALA A 232 -31.50 -36.92 29.33
CA ALA A 232 -31.46 -37.93 28.28
C ALA A 232 -30.59 -39.13 28.67
N GLU A 233 -31.25 -40.28 28.67
CA GLU A 233 -30.78 -41.62 29.03
C GLU A 233 -29.62 -42.12 28.16
N GLU A 234 -28.67 -42.81 28.80
CA GLU A 234 -27.72 -43.71 28.15
C GLU A 234 -28.42 -45.04 27.76
N GLU A 235 -28.17 -45.52 26.54
CA GLU A 235 -28.16 -46.96 26.28
C GLU A 235 -26.85 -47.37 25.58
N SER A 236 -26.49 -48.61 25.91
CA SER A 236 -25.17 -49.18 26.05
C SER A 236 -24.75 -50.11 24.90
N ALA A 237 -23.45 -50.44 24.92
CA ALA A 237 -22.82 -51.70 24.52
C ALA A 237 -22.74 -52.02 23.01
N ASP A 238 -21.56 -52.03 22.38
CA ASP A 238 -20.42 -52.97 22.48
C ASP A 238 -20.63 -54.26 21.65
N GLU A 239 -19.84 -54.44 20.58
CA GLU A 239 -19.19 -55.72 20.20
C GLU A 239 -18.45 -55.65 18.84
N GLN A 240 -17.12 -55.69 18.94
CA GLN A 240 -16.16 -56.61 18.30
C GLN A 240 -16.27 -57.08 16.82
N LEU A 241 -15.17 -56.78 16.11
CA LEU A 241 -14.32 -57.64 15.26
C LEU A 241 -14.79 -58.10 13.85
N GLU A 242 -14.02 -57.57 12.88
CA GLU A 242 -13.60 -58.00 11.53
C GLU A 242 -13.67 -59.51 11.15
N PRO A 243 -13.56 -59.94 9.85
CA PRO A 243 -12.91 -59.26 8.71
C PRO A 243 -13.59 -59.39 7.32
N THR A 244 -13.15 -58.63 6.33
CA THR A 244 -12.77 -59.19 5.01
C THR A 244 -12.03 -58.17 4.15
N THR A 245 -10.88 -58.60 3.70
CA THR A 245 -9.92 -57.97 2.80
C THR A 245 -10.52 -57.47 1.48
N LYS A 246 -10.16 -56.24 1.07
CA LYS A 246 -9.71 -55.93 -0.29
C LYS A 246 -8.98 -54.58 -0.35
N SER A 247 -7.68 -54.68 -0.57
CA SER A 247 -6.76 -53.60 -0.91
C SER A 247 -7.26 -52.77 -2.10
N ARG A 248 -7.24 -51.44 -1.96
CA ARG A 248 -6.92 -50.48 -3.03
C ARG A 248 -6.70 -49.06 -2.49
N SER A 249 -5.44 -48.60 -2.58
CA SER A 249 -5.02 -47.22 -2.88
C SER A 249 -5.49 -46.07 -1.95
N HIS A 250 -4.83 -45.90 -0.81
CA HIS A 250 -4.88 -44.69 0.03
C HIS A 250 -3.81 -43.67 -0.36
N HIS A 251 -3.79 -43.19 -1.60
CA HIS A 251 -2.85 -42.11 -1.97
C HIS A 251 -3.40 -40.93 -2.78
N SER A 252 -4.73 -40.76 -2.87
CA SER A 252 -5.29 -39.54 -3.48
C SER A 252 -6.06 -38.64 -2.53
N ASN A 253 -6.53 -39.14 -1.38
CA ASN A 253 -7.36 -38.32 -0.47
C ASN A 253 -6.56 -37.54 0.57
N TRP A 254 -5.38 -38.01 0.98
CA TRP A 254 -4.57 -37.28 1.96
C TRP A 254 -3.86 -36.05 1.39
N ASP A 255 -3.60 -36.01 0.08
CA ASP A 255 -3.07 -34.82 -0.58
C ASP A 255 -4.17 -33.79 -0.86
N VAL A 256 -5.41 -34.22 -1.10
CA VAL A 256 -6.58 -33.31 -1.18
C VAL A 256 -6.93 -32.77 0.20
N VAL A 257 -6.87 -33.61 1.23
CA VAL A 257 -7.09 -33.21 2.63
C VAL A 257 -5.93 -32.35 3.14
N ARG A 258 -4.66 -32.65 2.82
CA ARG A 258 -3.53 -31.75 3.13
C ARG A 258 -3.65 -30.44 2.37
N LYS A 259 -4.03 -30.47 1.08
CA LYS A 259 -4.25 -29.26 0.29
C LYS A 259 -5.39 -28.42 0.88
N ALA A 260 -6.48 -29.03 1.33
CA ALA A 260 -7.58 -28.36 2.02
C ALA A 260 -7.22 -27.86 3.43
N ILE A 261 -6.35 -28.57 4.16
CA ILE A 261 -5.85 -28.15 5.49
C ILE A 261 -4.79 -27.06 5.36
N THR A 262 -3.99 -27.04 4.28
CA THR A 262 -3.08 -25.92 3.95
C THR A 262 -3.80 -24.75 3.28
N GLU A 263 -4.97 -24.97 2.68
CA GLU A 263 -5.85 -23.96 2.09
C GLU A 263 -7.00 -23.57 3.04
N MET A 264 -6.78 -23.64 4.37
CA MET A 264 -7.63 -22.85 5.26
C MET A 264 -7.33 -21.38 4.91
N ASN A 265 -8.24 -20.77 4.15
CA ASN A 265 -7.99 -19.48 3.53
C ASN A 265 -7.61 -18.51 4.65
N ALA A 266 -6.61 -17.66 4.44
CA ALA A 266 -6.22 -16.66 5.43
C ALA A 266 -7.45 -15.88 5.96
N THR A 267 -8.43 -15.66 5.09
CA THR A 267 -9.69 -15.05 5.48
C THR A 267 -10.56 -15.88 6.42
N ASP A 268 -10.58 -17.21 6.30
CA ASP A 268 -11.32 -18.13 7.19
C ASP A 268 -10.71 -18.13 8.60
N VAL A 269 -9.38 -18.13 8.69
CA VAL A 269 -8.66 -18.01 9.96
C VAL A 269 -8.98 -16.67 10.64
N LEU A 270 -8.93 -15.56 9.88
CA LEU A 270 -9.24 -14.23 10.42
C LEU A 270 -10.70 -14.13 10.86
N SER A 271 -11.62 -14.73 10.12
CA SER A 271 -13.04 -14.76 10.48
C SER A 271 -13.25 -15.60 11.75
N ALA A 272 -12.60 -16.77 11.87
CA ALA A 272 -12.68 -17.62 13.05
C ALA A 272 -12.09 -16.96 14.29
N MET A 273 -11.07 -16.12 14.14
CA MET A 273 -10.49 -15.31 15.20
C MET A 273 -11.30 -14.04 15.55
N GLY A 274 -12.42 -13.78 14.86
CA GLY A 274 -13.18 -12.53 15.01
C GLY A 274 -12.42 -11.27 14.55
N ALA A 275 -11.32 -11.44 13.82
CA ALA A 275 -10.43 -10.36 13.38
C ALA A 275 -10.94 -9.64 12.13
N ILE A 276 -12.00 -10.11 11.47
CA ILE A 276 -12.66 -9.41 10.35
C ILE A 276 -14.19 -9.57 10.43
N PRO A 277 -14.98 -8.58 9.95
CA PRO A 277 -16.43 -8.72 9.86
C PRO A 277 -16.87 -9.91 9.01
N ALA A 278 -18.01 -10.53 9.36
CA ALA A 278 -18.52 -11.74 8.71
C ALA A 278 -18.79 -11.59 7.20
N GLY A 279 -19.04 -10.36 6.73
CA GLY A 279 -19.21 -10.05 5.32
C GLY A 279 -17.92 -9.94 4.52
N PHE A 280 -16.74 -10.00 5.14
CA PHE A 280 -15.46 -9.84 4.45
C PHE A 280 -15.08 -11.13 3.71
N ARG A 281 -14.44 -10.96 2.56
CA ARG A 281 -13.99 -12.07 1.69
C ARG A 281 -12.60 -11.77 1.13
N PRO A 282 -11.87 -12.78 0.62
CA PRO A 282 -10.73 -12.51 -0.27
C PRO A 282 -11.16 -11.63 -1.45
N SER A 283 -10.33 -10.66 -1.83
CA SER A 283 -10.69 -9.74 -2.93
C SER A 283 -10.81 -10.50 -4.26
N THR A 284 -11.99 -10.42 -4.86
CA THR A 284 -12.32 -11.05 -6.13
C THR A 284 -11.54 -10.40 -7.27
N LEU A 285 -11.52 -9.07 -7.34
CA LEU A 285 -10.82 -8.34 -8.38
C LEU A 285 -9.30 -8.40 -8.19
N SER A 286 -8.79 -8.50 -6.95
CA SER A 286 -7.34 -8.73 -6.74
C SER A 286 -6.91 -10.08 -7.27
N ARG A 287 -7.67 -11.13 -6.97
CA ARG A 287 -7.40 -12.48 -7.50
C ARG A 287 -7.41 -12.49 -9.02
N MET A 288 -8.40 -11.86 -9.65
CA MET A 288 -8.45 -11.73 -11.12
C MET A 288 -7.26 -10.95 -11.70
N LEU A 289 -6.78 -9.90 -11.01
CA LEU A 289 -5.57 -9.17 -11.41
C LEU A 289 -4.28 -10.00 -11.25
N ALA A 290 -4.27 -10.97 -10.34
CA ALA A 290 -3.17 -11.91 -10.15
C ALA A 290 -3.19 -13.04 -11.20
N GLU A 291 -4.36 -13.36 -11.76
CA GLU A 291 -4.58 -14.37 -12.82
C GLU A 291 -4.14 -13.88 -14.22
N GLY A 292 -2.88 -13.45 -14.33
CA GLY A 292 -2.26 -13.03 -15.59
C GLY A 292 -2.58 -11.59 -16.01
N ASN A 293 -2.57 -11.35 -17.33
CA ASN A 293 -2.63 -9.99 -17.89
C ASN A 293 -4.01 -9.60 -18.44
N THR A 294 -4.97 -10.52 -18.48
CA THR A 294 -6.27 -10.35 -19.16
C THR A 294 -7.09 -9.17 -18.63
N TYR A 295 -6.98 -8.85 -17.34
CA TYR A 295 -7.71 -7.75 -16.71
C TYR A 295 -6.86 -6.48 -16.50
N ARG A 296 -5.66 -6.42 -17.09
CA ARG A 296 -4.76 -5.28 -16.98
C ARG A 296 -5.00 -4.25 -18.06
N SER A 297 -4.63 -3.00 -17.76
CA SER A 297 -4.71 -1.89 -18.72
C SER A 297 -3.79 -2.14 -19.93
N SER A 298 -2.64 -2.77 -19.70
CA SER A 298 -1.68 -3.21 -20.72
C SER A 298 -2.30 -4.13 -21.78
N TYR A 299 -3.26 -4.98 -21.40
CA TYR A 299 -4.00 -5.83 -22.32
C TYR A 299 -5.06 -5.03 -23.09
N TYR A 300 -5.87 -4.22 -22.40
CA TYR A 300 -7.01 -3.53 -23.03
C TYR A 300 -6.61 -2.38 -23.97
N ILE A 301 -5.43 -1.77 -23.81
CA ILE A 301 -4.97 -0.72 -24.71
C ILE A 301 -4.61 -1.25 -26.12
N GLN A 302 -4.24 -2.52 -26.20
CA GLN A 302 -3.89 -3.22 -27.44
C GLN A 302 -5.09 -3.29 -28.40
N PRO A 303 -4.84 -3.39 -29.70
CA PRO A 303 -5.93 -3.49 -30.68
C PRO A 303 -6.62 -4.85 -30.55
N GLU A 304 -7.90 -4.90 -30.85
CA GLU A 304 -8.68 -6.14 -30.89
C GLU A 304 -8.77 -6.64 -32.32
N LEU A 305 -8.51 -7.93 -32.53
CA LEU A 305 -8.73 -8.56 -33.84
C LEU A 305 -10.22 -8.76 -34.10
N SER A 306 -10.63 -8.59 -35.35
CA SER A 306 -11.97 -8.93 -35.81
C SER A 306 -12.22 -10.43 -35.73
N ARG A 307 -13.47 -10.86 -35.89
CA ARG A 307 -13.84 -12.29 -35.86
C ARG A 307 -13.09 -13.12 -36.89
N SER A 308 -12.78 -12.55 -38.06
CA SER A 308 -11.98 -13.24 -39.09
C SER A 308 -10.48 -13.24 -38.79
N GLN A 309 -10.03 -12.45 -37.81
CA GLN A 309 -8.63 -12.18 -37.49
C GLN A 309 -7.82 -11.55 -38.64
N LEU A 310 -8.50 -11.07 -39.69
CA LEU A 310 -7.87 -10.43 -40.87
C LEU A 310 -7.83 -8.90 -40.79
N ALA A 311 -8.44 -8.31 -39.77
CA ALA A 311 -8.51 -6.86 -39.57
C ALA A 311 -8.64 -6.55 -38.08
N PHE A 312 -8.43 -5.29 -37.71
CA PHE A 312 -8.73 -4.81 -36.36
C PHE A 312 -10.22 -4.44 -36.23
N LYS A 313 -10.80 -4.76 -35.08
CA LYS A 313 -12.20 -4.47 -34.73
C LYS A 313 -12.38 -3.05 -34.21
N ASP A 314 -11.36 -2.49 -33.55
CA ASP A 314 -11.45 -1.23 -32.80
C ASP A 314 -10.33 -0.22 -33.15
N LEU A 315 -9.57 -0.47 -34.21
CA LEU A 315 -8.51 0.41 -34.72
C LEU A 315 -8.70 0.70 -36.21
N PHE A 316 -9.05 1.93 -36.57
CA PHE A 316 -9.27 2.35 -37.95
C PHE A 316 -8.58 3.68 -38.23
N TRP A 317 -8.12 3.86 -39.45
CA TRP A 317 -7.53 5.11 -39.93
C TRP A 317 -8.58 6.01 -40.59
N ASP A 318 -8.49 7.31 -40.31
CA ASP A 318 -9.24 8.35 -40.99
C ASP A 318 -8.28 9.16 -41.88
N PRO A 319 -8.40 9.05 -43.23
CA PRO A 319 -7.52 9.75 -44.15
C PRO A 319 -7.73 11.26 -44.16
N ASP A 320 -8.92 11.75 -43.80
CA ASP A 320 -9.24 13.18 -43.84
C ASP A 320 -8.61 13.92 -42.66
N THR A 321 -8.65 13.31 -41.48
CA THR A 321 -8.06 13.90 -40.26
C THR A 321 -6.61 13.51 -40.04
N GLY A 322 -6.12 12.47 -40.73
CA GLY A 322 -4.77 11.93 -40.52
C GLY A 322 -4.57 11.34 -39.13
N SER A 323 -5.64 10.76 -38.56
CA SER A 323 -5.66 10.22 -37.20
C SER A 323 -6.43 8.91 -37.11
N VAL A 324 -6.43 8.30 -35.92
CA VAL A 324 -7.39 7.24 -35.57
C VAL A 324 -8.81 7.77 -35.78
N ARG A 325 -9.65 6.98 -36.43
CA ARG A 325 -11.07 7.30 -36.60
C ARG A 325 -11.76 7.29 -35.23
N PRO A 326 -12.41 8.39 -34.81
CA PRO A 326 -13.13 8.43 -33.55
C PRO A 326 -14.26 7.39 -33.50
N ARG A 327 -14.34 6.63 -32.41
CA ARG A 327 -15.39 5.64 -32.14
C ARG A 327 -16.28 6.08 -30.99
N VAL A 328 -17.56 6.22 -31.27
CA VAL A 328 -18.59 6.47 -30.26
C VAL A 328 -19.06 5.11 -29.74
N THR A 329 -18.99 4.92 -28.44
CA THR A 329 -19.42 3.69 -27.75
C THR A 329 -20.78 3.92 -27.10
N ARG A 330 -21.52 2.83 -26.85
CA ARG A 330 -22.81 2.86 -26.13
C ARG A 330 -22.71 3.60 -24.79
N THR A 331 -21.62 3.39 -24.06
CA THR A 331 -21.34 4.08 -22.79
C THR A 331 -19.99 4.79 -22.87
N SER A 332 -20.01 6.10 -22.62
CA SER A 332 -18.81 6.89 -22.33
C SER A 332 -19.14 7.98 -21.30
N LEU A 333 -18.59 7.84 -20.10
CA LEU A 333 -18.85 8.76 -18.99
C LEU A 333 -17.59 9.05 -18.17
N THR A 334 -17.65 10.12 -17.38
CA THR A 334 -16.67 10.42 -16.33
C THR A 334 -17.29 10.09 -14.98
N LEU A 335 -16.52 9.41 -14.14
CA LEU A 335 -16.91 8.92 -12.84
C LEU A 335 -15.93 9.48 -11.81
N THR A 336 -16.45 10.13 -10.77
CA THR A 336 -15.65 10.62 -9.65
C THR A 336 -15.97 9.80 -8.41
N LEU A 337 -14.98 9.08 -7.87
CA LEU A 337 -15.06 8.53 -6.52
C LEU A 337 -14.99 9.69 -5.53
N TRP A 338 -16.01 9.85 -4.69
CA TRP A 338 -16.09 10.98 -3.76
C TRP A 338 -15.66 10.59 -2.35
N SER A 339 -16.28 9.56 -1.79
CA SER A 339 -15.95 9.06 -0.45
C SER A 339 -16.59 7.69 -0.20
N CYS A 340 -15.94 6.86 0.61
CA CYS A 340 -16.57 5.72 1.27
C CYS A 340 -16.83 6.07 2.74
N ARG A 341 -17.98 5.68 3.28
CA ARG A 341 -18.37 5.99 4.66
C ARG A 341 -18.76 4.72 5.39
N MET A 342 -18.48 4.69 6.70
CA MET A 342 -18.82 3.57 7.57
C MET A 342 -18.22 2.24 7.12
N ILE A 343 -17.07 2.25 6.45
CA ILE A 343 -16.40 1.01 6.06
C ILE A 343 -15.74 0.42 7.31
N PRO A 344 -16.12 -0.79 7.76
CA PRO A 344 -15.47 -1.41 8.90
C PRO A 344 -14.01 -1.73 8.56
N GLY A 345 -13.13 -1.64 9.56
CA GLY A 345 -11.74 -2.07 9.43
C GLY A 345 -11.58 -3.53 9.86
N PRO A 346 -10.49 -4.19 9.47
CA PRO A 346 -10.08 -5.42 10.15
C PRO A 346 -9.74 -5.10 11.62
N GLY A 347 -9.99 -6.08 12.49
CA GLY A 347 -9.76 -6.05 13.93
C GLY A 347 -8.32 -6.39 14.35
N VAL A 348 -8.16 -6.83 15.60
CA VAL A 348 -6.85 -7.04 16.24
C VAL A 348 -6.01 -8.09 15.48
N GLY A 349 -4.70 -7.84 15.40
CA GLY A 349 -3.74 -8.74 14.74
C GLY A 349 -3.55 -8.54 13.24
N VAL A 350 -4.27 -7.58 12.64
CA VAL A 350 -4.17 -7.23 11.21
C VAL A 350 -3.76 -5.77 11.05
N GLN A 351 -2.62 -5.52 10.42
CA GLN A 351 -2.17 -4.17 10.06
C GLN A 351 -2.59 -3.84 8.63
N VAL A 352 -3.31 -2.74 8.46
CA VAL A 352 -3.74 -2.23 7.15
C VAL A 352 -2.61 -1.46 6.47
N LEU A 353 -2.15 -1.96 5.32
CA LEU A 353 -1.10 -1.33 4.50
C LEU A 353 -1.69 -0.37 3.45
N SER A 354 -2.84 -0.71 2.87
CA SER A 354 -3.51 0.15 1.89
C SER A 354 -5.02 0.00 1.94
N ARG A 355 -5.71 1.09 1.59
CA ARG A 355 -7.16 1.14 1.35
C ARG A 355 -7.37 1.61 -0.07
N HIS A 356 -8.22 0.94 -0.82
CA HIS A 356 -8.40 1.22 -2.25
C HIS A 356 -9.76 0.78 -2.75
N VAL A 357 -10.15 1.30 -3.91
CA VAL A 357 -11.32 0.85 -4.65
C VAL A 357 -10.84 0.31 -5.99
N ARG A 358 -11.23 -0.92 -6.30
CA ARG A 358 -11.06 -1.51 -7.63
C ARG A 358 -12.38 -1.39 -8.37
N LEU A 359 -12.35 -0.88 -9.60
CA LEU A 359 -13.54 -0.75 -10.43
C LEU A 359 -13.33 -1.27 -11.84
N CYS A 360 -14.39 -1.82 -12.41
CA CYS A 360 -14.42 -2.34 -13.77
C CYS A 360 -15.84 -2.28 -14.35
N VAL A 361 -15.94 -2.39 -15.67
CA VAL A 361 -17.21 -2.62 -16.36
C VAL A 361 -17.63 -4.07 -16.12
N PHE A 362 -18.88 -4.28 -15.70
CA PHE A 362 -19.42 -5.56 -15.31
C PHE A 362 -20.84 -5.73 -15.87
N ASP A 363 -21.19 -6.94 -16.31
CA ASP A 363 -22.54 -7.24 -16.86
C ASP A 363 -23.44 -8.03 -15.91
N GLY A 364 -23.10 -8.10 -14.62
CA GLY A 364 -23.79 -8.93 -13.64
C GLY A 364 -23.19 -10.33 -13.48
N VAL A 365 -22.38 -10.79 -14.44
CA VAL A 365 -21.77 -12.14 -14.42
C VAL A 365 -20.28 -12.10 -14.72
N ARG A 366 -19.82 -11.23 -15.62
CA ARG A 366 -18.44 -11.17 -16.11
C ARG A 366 -17.90 -9.75 -16.09
N VAL A 367 -16.59 -9.66 -15.84
CA VAL A 367 -15.82 -8.43 -15.99
C VAL A 367 -15.53 -8.21 -17.49
N LEU A 368 -15.87 -7.03 -17.99
CA LEU A 368 -15.82 -6.67 -19.43
C LEU A 368 -14.76 -5.62 -19.79
N SER A 369 -14.02 -5.12 -18.81
CA SER A 369 -12.92 -4.16 -19.00
C SER A 369 -11.69 -4.56 -18.20
N ASN A 370 -10.63 -3.76 -18.30
CA ASN A 370 -9.57 -3.80 -17.29
C ASN A 370 -10.12 -3.42 -15.92
N ILE A 371 -9.40 -3.84 -14.87
CA ILE A 371 -9.66 -3.46 -13.49
C ILE A 371 -8.78 -2.25 -13.18
N HIS A 372 -9.40 -1.12 -12.86
CA HIS A 372 -8.71 0.09 -12.46
C HIS A 372 -8.71 0.21 -10.93
N THR A 373 -7.55 0.55 -10.36
CA THR A 373 -7.40 0.70 -8.90
C THR A 373 -7.19 2.18 -8.56
N VAL A 374 -7.97 2.67 -7.59
CA VAL A 374 -7.80 4.00 -7.00
C VAL A 374 -7.53 3.84 -5.52
N ARG A 375 -6.38 4.35 -5.06
CA ARG A 375 -6.01 4.33 -3.64
C ARG A 375 -6.75 5.45 -2.90
N ALA A 376 -7.25 5.10 -1.72
CA ALA A 376 -7.98 6.01 -0.87
C ALA A 376 -7.06 6.62 0.20
N CYS A 377 -7.36 7.85 0.59
CA CYS A 377 -6.80 8.50 1.77
C CYS A 377 -7.76 8.30 2.96
N HIS A 378 -7.22 8.35 4.18
CA HIS A 378 -8.02 8.28 5.40
C HIS A 378 -7.42 9.21 6.46
N SER A 379 -8.24 9.60 7.44
CA SER A 379 -7.80 10.34 8.61
C SER A 379 -7.81 9.41 9.82
N ALA A 380 -6.77 9.48 10.67
CA ALA A 380 -6.72 8.74 11.93
C ALA A 380 -7.94 9.06 12.84
N LYS A 381 -8.46 10.29 12.76
CA LYS A 381 -9.67 10.71 13.51
C LYS A 381 -10.96 10.04 13.02
N ASN A 382 -10.99 9.56 11.78
CA ASN A 382 -12.17 8.91 11.19
C ASN A 382 -11.75 7.78 10.24
N PRO A 383 -11.29 6.63 10.78
CA PRO A 383 -10.73 5.55 9.98
C PRO A 383 -11.76 4.82 9.10
N LYS A 384 -13.05 4.94 9.44
CA LYS A 384 -14.19 4.37 8.69
C LYS A 384 -14.59 5.20 7.47
N THR A 385 -13.98 6.37 7.29
CA THR A 385 -14.24 7.27 6.16
C THR A 385 -13.03 7.32 5.25
N TRP A 386 -13.23 6.94 4.00
CA TRP A 386 -12.20 6.96 2.97
C TRP A 386 -12.50 8.11 2.01
N THR A 387 -11.48 8.88 1.68
CA THR A 387 -11.58 10.03 0.78
C THR A 387 -10.70 9.81 -0.44
N PHE A 388 -11.09 10.47 -1.53
CA PHE A 388 -10.38 10.43 -2.80
C PHE A 388 -10.05 11.86 -3.20
N SER A 389 -8.97 12.07 -3.93
CA SER A 389 -8.60 13.39 -4.43
C SER A 389 -9.24 13.57 -5.81
N PRO A 390 -10.30 14.39 -5.97
CA PRO A 390 -11.05 14.45 -7.23
C PRO A 390 -10.38 15.31 -8.31
N ARG A 391 -9.19 15.88 -8.08
CA ARG A 391 -8.51 16.77 -9.03
C ARG A 391 -6.99 16.70 -8.89
N THR A 392 -6.39 15.71 -9.54
CA THR A 392 -4.94 15.60 -9.70
C THR A 392 -4.47 16.60 -10.77
N ALA A 393 -4.08 17.81 -10.36
CA ALA A 393 -3.35 18.75 -11.21
C ALA A 393 -1.88 18.78 -10.77
N GLY A 394 -0.95 18.59 -11.71
CA GLY A 394 0.48 18.58 -11.42
C GLY A 394 1.01 17.22 -10.95
N ILE A 395 1.87 17.25 -9.92
CA ILE A 395 2.77 16.16 -9.48
C ILE A 395 2.05 15.07 -8.64
N LEU A 396 0.79 15.30 -8.25
CA LEU A 396 0.05 14.32 -7.43
C LEU A 396 -0.05 12.97 -8.20
N PRO A 397 0.19 11.83 -7.54
CA PRO A 397 0.11 10.51 -8.19
C PRO A 397 -1.29 10.23 -8.76
N SER A 398 -1.33 9.72 -9.99
CA SER A 398 -2.57 9.29 -10.66
C SER A 398 -3.29 8.16 -9.92
N LEU A 399 -2.58 7.39 -9.10
CA LEU A 399 -3.14 6.35 -8.24
C LEU A 399 -4.14 6.89 -7.19
N LEU A 400 -4.00 8.16 -6.79
CA LEU A 400 -4.89 8.85 -5.83
C LEU A 400 -6.02 9.63 -6.52
N ASP A 401 -6.05 9.63 -7.86
CA ASP A 401 -7.02 10.37 -8.66
C ASP A 401 -8.38 9.66 -8.64
N GLY A 402 -9.36 10.29 -8.00
CA GLY A 402 -10.73 9.80 -7.98
C GLY A 402 -11.49 10.01 -9.30
N ASP A 403 -10.96 10.80 -10.25
CA ASP A 403 -11.60 11.12 -11.52
C ASP A 403 -11.25 10.09 -12.62
N CYS A 404 -12.12 9.11 -12.80
CA CYS A 404 -11.98 8.05 -13.81
C CYS A 404 -12.84 8.33 -15.06
N PHE A 405 -12.42 7.81 -16.22
CA PHE A 405 -13.30 7.62 -17.37
C PHE A 405 -13.74 6.16 -17.44
N VAL A 406 -14.95 5.93 -17.94
CA VAL A 406 -15.51 4.60 -18.21
C VAL A 406 -16.01 4.57 -19.64
N ARG A 407 -15.50 3.61 -20.42
CA ARG A 407 -15.96 3.31 -21.79
C ARG A 407 -16.36 1.85 -21.89
N SER A 408 -17.47 1.60 -22.56
CA SER A 408 -17.87 0.25 -22.98
C SER A 408 -18.85 0.33 -24.14
N ASP A 409 -18.70 -0.61 -25.09
CA ASP A 409 -19.68 -0.86 -26.15
C ASP A 409 -20.48 -2.16 -25.96
N ALA A 410 -20.42 -2.74 -24.76
CA ALA A 410 -21.07 -4.00 -24.47
C ALA A 410 -22.62 -3.89 -24.54
N GLN A 411 -23.23 -4.88 -25.19
CA GLN A 411 -24.67 -4.99 -25.36
C GLN A 411 -25.27 -5.88 -24.27
N SER A 412 -25.18 -5.44 -23.01
CA SER A 412 -25.85 -6.09 -21.87
C SER A 412 -26.92 -5.17 -21.26
N PRO A 413 -28.10 -5.70 -20.86
CA PRO A 413 -29.09 -4.95 -20.09
C PRO A 413 -28.63 -4.70 -18.64
N GLU A 414 -27.78 -5.58 -18.11
CA GLU A 414 -27.17 -5.48 -16.78
C GLU A 414 -25.81 -4.77 -16.83
N LEU A 415 -25.55 -3.96 -17.85
CA LEU A 415 -24.28 -3.24 -17.93
C LEU A 415 -24.16 -2.23 -16.80
N GLY A 416 -23.09 -2.34 -16.03
CA GLY A 416 -22.81 -1.48 -14.89
C GLY A 416 -21.32 -1.30 -14.61
N VAL A 417 -21.04 -0.54 -13.57
CA VAL A 417 -19.71 -0.42 -12.96
C VAL A 417 -19.74 -1.17 -11.63
N LEU A 418 -18.88 -2.17 -11.50
CA LEU A 418 -18.63 -2.87 -10.25
C LEU A 418 -17.53 -2.14 -9.49
N PHE A 419 -17.74 -1.93 -8.19
CA PHE A 419 -16.76 -1.39 -7.25
C PHE A 419 -16.50 -2.43 -6.16
N GLU A 420 -15.25 -2.78 -5.94
CA GLU A 420 -14.82 -3.58 -4.80
C GLU A 420 -13.98 -2.69 -3.88
N LEU A 421 -14.39 -2.57 -2.62
CA LEU A 421 -13.68 -1.80 -1.61
C LEU A 421 -12.65 -2.75 -0.98
N GLY A 422 -11.38 -2.50 -1.24
CA GLY A 422 -10.28 -3.38 -0.86
C GLY A 422 -9.41 -2.83 0.26
N VAL A 423 -8.87 -3.75 1.05
CA VAL A 423 -7.80 -3.50 2.03
C VAL A 423 -6.67 -4.48 1.77
N THR A 424 -5.47 -3.96 1.55
CA THR A 424 -4.25 -4.77 1.59
C THR A 424 -3.71 -4.74 3.01
N TYR A 425 -3.38 -5.91 3.56
CA TYR A 425 -2.99 -6.05 4.95
C TYR A 425 -1.77 -6.95 5.12
N ILE A 426 -1.16 -6.85 6.30
CA ILE A 426 -0.17 -7.80 6.81
C ILE A 426 -0.64 -8.32 8.18
N ARG A 427 -0.45 -9.61 8.43
CA ARG A 427 -0.75 -10.23 9.73
C ARG A 427 0.41 -10.03 10.68
N ASN A 428 0.14 -9.54 11.88
CA ASN A 428 1.20 -9.29 12.87
C ASN A 428 1.85 -10.59 13.37
N SER A 429 1.07 -11.68 13.47
CA SER A 429 1.54 -12.97 13.98
C SER A 429 2.37 -13.77 12.99
N THR A 430 2.10 -13.68 11.69
CA THR A 430 2.76 -14.50 10.65
C THR A 430 3.61 -13.69 9.67
N GLY A 431 3.44 -12.37 9.61
CA GLY A 431 4.03 -11.53 8.56
C GLY A 431 3.43 -11.73 7.16
N GLU A 432 2.38 -12.54 7.04
CA GLU A 432 1.74 -12.85 5.75
C GLU A 432 0.94 -11.65 5.24
N ARG A 433 1.11 -11.34 3.95
CA ARG A 433 0.37 -10.28 3.25
C ARG A 433 -0.83 -10.84 2.50
N GLY A 434 -1.94 -10.09 2.50
CA GLY A 434 -3.14 -10.47 1.76
C GLY A 434 -3.99 -9.28 1.31
N ASP A 435 -4.99 -9.57 0.47
CA ASP A 435 -6.01 -8.62 0.03
C ASP A 435 -7.41 -9.08 0.46
N LEU A 436 -8.09 -8.22 1.21
CA LEU A 436 -9.46 -8.38 1.65
C LEU A 436 -10.41 -7.47 0.88
N SER A 437 -11.60 -7.97 0.59
CA SER A 437 -12.76 -7.18 0.21
C SER A 437 -13.54 -6.81 1.47
N CYS A 438 -13.70 -5.51 1.70
CA CYS A 438 -14.56 -4.93 2.73
C CYS A 438 -16.02 -4.82 2.25
N GLY A 439 -16.32 -5.38 1.08
CA GLY A 439 -17.61 -5.32 0.43
C GLY A 439 -17.54 -4.69 -0.97
N TRP A 440 -18.65 -4.79 -1.68
CA TRP A 440 -18.76 -4.37 -3.07
C TRP A 440 -20.05 -3.57 -3.31
N ALA A 441 -20.03 -2.75 -4.35
CA ALA A 441 -21.18 -1.99 -4.80
C ALA A 441 -21.30 -2.11 -6.32
N PHE A 442 -22.53 -2.11 -6.83
CA PHE A 442 -22.78 -2.20 -8.26
C PHE A 442 -23.68 -1.06 -8.73
N LEU A 443 -23.19 -0.29 -9.70
CA LEU A 443 -23.91 0.80 -10.32
C LEU A 443 -24.35 0.38 -11.71
N LYS A 444 -25.61 -0.02 -11.84
CA LYS A 444 -26.22 -0.26 -13.14
C LYS A 444 -26.31 1.05 -13.92
N LEU A 445 -25.88 1.04 -15.19
CA LEU A 445 -25.82 2.25 -16.01
C LEU A 445 -27.09 2.52 -16.81
N PHE A 446 -27.97 1.52 -16.92
CA PHE A 446 -29.25 1.61 -17.60
C PHE A 446 -30.34 1.08 -16.67
N ASP A 447 -31.52 1.69 -16.70
CA ASP A 447 -32.69 1.12 -16.02
C ASP A 447 -33.25 -0.08 -16.79
N ALA A 448 -34.30 -0.71 -16.24
CA ALA A 448 -34.96 -1.85 -16.87
C ALA A 448 -35.60 -1.53 -18.23
N SER A 449 -35.84 -0.24 -18.53
CA SER A 449 -36.34 0.22 -19.83
C SER A 449 -35.23 0.55 -20.83
N GLY A 450 -33.96 0.44 -20.43
CA GLY A 450 -32.79 0.74 -21.25
C GLY A 450 -32.41 2.22 -21.28
N VAL A 451 -33.00 3.06 -20.42
CA VAL A 451 -32.67 4.48 -20.33
C VAL A 451 -31.43 4.66 -19.43
N PRO A 452 -30.44 5.48 -19.84
CA PRO A 452 -29.27 5.74 -19.01
C PRO A 452 -29.62 6.35 -17.65
N VAL A 453 -28.94 5.92 -16.59
CA VAL A 453 -29.12 6.51 -15.26
C VAL A 453 -28.74 7.99 -15.24
N PRO A 454 -29.41 8.83 -14.41
CA PRO A 454 -29.11 10.26 -14.36
C PRO A 454 -27.67 10.54 -13.96
N TYR A 455 -27.02 11.48 -14.66
CA TYR A 455 -25.66 11.95 -14.35
C TYR A 455 -25.65 12.86 -13.13
N ARG A 456 -25.68 12.26 -11.93
CA ARG A 456 -25.69 12.96 -10.65
C ARG A 456 -24.81 12.25 -9.63
N MET A 457 -24.83 12.76 -8.40
CA MET A 457 -24.27 12.04 -7.25
C MET A 457 -25.17 10.83 -6.93
N CYS A 458 -24.55 9.66 -6.83
CA CYS A 458 -25.14 8.38 -6.51
C CYS A 458 -24.59 7.92 -5.16
N GLU A 459 -25.49 7.58 -4.25
CA GLU A 459 -25.15 6.90 -3.00
C GLU A 459 -25.44 5.41 -3.19
N LEU A 460 -24.40 4.59 -3.12
CA LEU A 460 -24.48 3.14 -3.30
C LEU A 460 -24.32 2.45 -1.96
N SER A 461 -25.21 1.52 -1.66
CA SER A 461 -25.07 0.64 -0.50
C SER A 461 -24.00 -0.41 -0.80
N VAL A 462 -23.09 -0.62 0.14
CA VAL A 462 -22.04 -1.63 0.01
C VAL A 462 -22.58 -2.94 0.58
N SER A 463 -22.52 -3.99 -0.24
CA SER A 463 -22.90 -5.36 0.13
C SER A 463 -21.67 -6.14 0.59
N GLY A 464 -21.85 -7.04 1.56
CA GLY A 464 -20.82 -8.00 1.94
C GLY A 464 -20.69 -9.13 0.92
N GLY A 465 -19.79 -10.07 1.17
CA GLY A 465 -19.56 -11.22 0.31
C GLY A 465 -18.80 -10.86 -0.97
N THR A 466 -18.93 -11.72 -1.97
CA THR A 466 -18.41 -11.48 -3.32
C THR A 466 -19.50 -10.86 -4.23
N PRO A 467 -19.12 -10.23 -5.37
CA PRO A 467 -20.08 -9.74 -6.36
C PRO A 467 -21.08 -10.79 -6.91
N TYR A 468 -20.81 -12.07 -6.65
CA TYR A 468 -21.63 -13.21 -7.08
C TYR A 468 -22.53 -13.75 -5.96
N GLU A 469 -22.35 -13.28 -4.72
CA GLU A 469 -23.17 -13.60 -3.56
C GLU A 469 -24.26 -12.54 -3.38
N LYS A 470 -25.47 -12.96 -3.00
CA LYS A 470 -26.61 -12.06 -2.77
C LYS A 470 -27.02 -12.11 -1.31
N GLY A 471 -27.43 -10.96 -0.77
CA GLY A 471 -28.01 -10.86 0.57
C GLY A 471 -27.01 -11.02 1.72
N VAL A 472 -25.71 -10.85 1.45
CA VAL A 472 -24.68 -10.88 2.49
C VAL A 472 -24.49 -9.47 3.04
N ASP A 473 -24.74 -9.29 4.33
CA ASP A 473 -24.43 -8.05 5.02
C ASP A 473 -22.92 -7.90 5.22
N VAL A 474 -22.41 -6.67 5.12
CA VAL A 474 -20.99 -6.37 5.40
C VAL A 474 -20.66 -6.68 6.87
N ASP A 475 -21.58 -6.31 7.76
CA ASP A 475 -21.47 -6.55 9.20
C ASP A 475 -22.87 -6.78 9.79
N PRO A 476 -23.23 -8.04 10.13
CA PRO A 476 -24.53 -8.39 10.70
C PRO A 476 -24.81 -7.73 12.06
N SER A 477 -23.79 -7.25 12.78
CA SER A 477 -23.99 -6.52 14.05
C SER A 477 -24.72 -5.18 13.85
N ILE A 478 -24.65 -4.61 12.63
CA ILE A 478 -25.31 -3.36 12.25
C ILE A 478 -26.77 -3.60 11.85
N SER A 479 -27.09 -4.76 11.25
CA SER A 479 -28.44 -5.10 10.79
C SER A 479 -29.31 -5.77 11.86
N SER A 480 -28.73 -6.62 12.72
CA SER A 480 -29.45 -7.37 13.76
C SER A 480 -30.09 -6.51 14.86
N ARG A 481 -29.57 -5.30 15.12
CA ARG A 481 -30.13 -4.36 16.13
C ARG A 481 -31.30 -3.50 15.59
N ALA A 482 -31.79 -3.76 14.38
CA ALA A 482 -32.82 -2.95 13.72
C ALA A 482 -34.28 -3.42 13.96
N THR A 483 -34.52 -4.30 14.94
CA THR A 483 -35.87 -4.77 15.33
C THR A 483 -36.65 -3.80 16.23
N GLY A 484 -36.20 -2.54 16.35
CA GLY A 484 -36.84 -1.48 17.13
C GLY A 484 -37.59 -0.44 16.30
N SER A 485 -38.21 0.53 16.99
CA SER A 485 -38.92 1.71 16.46
C SER A 485 -38.28 2.34 15.20
N VAL A 486 -39.09 2.95 14.31
CA VAL A 486 -38.67 3.62 13.05
C VAL A 486 -37.43 4.51 13.21
N PHE A 487 -37.28 5.15 14.38
CA PHE A 487 -36.10 5.96 14.71
C PHE A 487 -34.80 5.12 14.79
N HIS A 488 -34.86 3.93 15.40
CA HIS A 488 -33.76 2.98 15.47
C HIS A 488 -33.39 2.43 14.10
N GLN A 489 -34.39 2.12 13.26
CA GLN A 489 -34.17 1.73 11.87
C GLN A 489 -33.46 2.84 11.07
N MET A 490 -33.85 4.11 11.29
CA MET A 490 -33.22 5.26 10.64
C MET A 490 -31.77 5.47 11.10
N LEU A 491 -31.48 5.28 12.40
CA LEU A 491 -30.12 5.32 12.93
C LEU A 491 -29.25 4.17 12.42
N ALA A 492 -29.79 2.96 12.33
CA ALA A 492 -29.08 1.80 11.78
C ALA A 492 -28.72 2.02 10.29
N SER A 493 -29.63 2.62 9.51
CA SER A 493 -29.39 2.96 8.10
C SER A 493 -28.24 3.96 7.88
N ARG A 494 -27.96 4.82 8.87
CA ARG A 494 -26.83 5.76 8.84
C ARG A 494 -25.51 5.10 9.13
N LYS A 495 -25.51 3.98 9.86
CA LYS A 495 -24.32 3.20 10.21
C LYS A 495 -23.92 2.21 9.11
N GLN A 496 -24.77 2.01 8.10
CA GLN A 496 -24.45 1.09 7.00
C GLN A 496 -23.32 1.62 6.11
N PRO A 497 -22.42 0.74 5.61
CA PRO A 497 -21.34 1.11 4.73
C PRO A 497 -21.86 1.62 3.37
N LYS A 498 -21.33 2.76 2.92
CA LYS A 498 -21.82 3.49 1.73
C LYS A 498 -20.69 3.98 0.85
N LEU A 499 -20.88 3.91 -0.45
CA LEU A 499 -19.99 4.45 -1.47
C LEU A 499 -20.67 5.61 -2.20
N LEU A 500 -20.03 6.79 -2.21
CA LEU A 500 -20.52 7.96 -2.93
C LEU A 500 -19.74 8.14 -4.23
N VAL A 501 -20.48 8.14 -5.34
CA VAL A 501 -19.93 8.27 -6.69
C VAL A 501 -20.65 9.39 -7.43
N LYS A 502 -19.93 10.22 -8.18
CA LYS A 502 -20.53 11.26 -9.02
C LYS A 502 -20.33 10.95 -10.49
N LEU A 503 -21.45 10.83 -11.22
CA LEU A 503 -21.45 10.63 -12.67
C LEU A 503 -21.52 11.96 -13.41
N ARG A 504 -20.77 12.07 -14.52
CA ARG A 504 -20.75 13.24 -15.40
C ARG A 504 -20.64 12.80 -16.86
N LEU A 505 -21.25 13.59 -17.75
CA LEU A 505 -20.96 13.49 -19.17
C LEU A 505 -19.58 14.10 -19.46
N PRO A 506 -18.75 13.48 -20.32
CA PRO A 506 -17.49 14.07 -20.74
C PRO A 506 -17.77 15.34 -21.55
N ASN A 507 -16.99 16.40 -21.30
CA ASN A 507 -17.05 17.61 -22.12
C ASN A 507 -16.56 17.31 -23.55
N THR A 508 -16.75 18.25 -24.49
CA THR A 508 -16.39 18.06 -25.91
C THR A 508 -14.94 17.65 -26.13
N ARG A 509 -13.99 18.26 -25.41
CA ARG A 509 -12.55 17.95 -25.53
C ARG A 509 -12.24 16.55 -25.00
N THR A 510 -12.69 16.24 -23.79
CA THR A 510 -12.50 14.93 -23.18
C THR A 510 -13.16 13.84 -24.04
N ARG A 511 -14.37 14.08 -24.55
CA ARG A 511 -15.06 13.14 -25.44
C ARG A 511 -14.28 12.87 -26.71
N ALA A 512 -13.71 13.90 -27.34
CA ALA A 512 -12.87 13.73 -28.52
C ALA A 512 -11.64 12.85 -28.23
N THR A 513 -10.98 13.06 -27.10
CA THR A 513 -9.86 12.21 -26.65
C THR A 513 -10.31 10.77 -26.37
N LEU A 514 -11.39 10.60 -25.61
CA LEU A 514 -11.91 9.28 -25.25
C LEU A 514 -12.30 8.49 -26.49
N ASN A 515 -12.86 9.12 -27.52
CA ASN A 515 -13.27 8.45 -28.75
C ASN A 515 -12.09 7.85 -29.56
N LEU A 516 -10.84 8.14 -29.20
CA LEU A 516 -9.66 7.52 -29.81
C LEU A 516 -9.20 6.25 -29.07
N LEU A 517 -9.79 5.96 -27.91
CA LEU A 517 -9.46 4.84 -27.03
C LEU A 517 -10.25 3.57 -27.40
N PRO A 518 -9.84 2.37 -26.90
CA PRO A 518 -10.58 1.13 -27.09
C PRO A 518 -12.06 1.24 -26.71
N ASP A 519 -12.86 0.32 -27.26
CA ASP A 519 -14.31 0.27 -27.06
C ASP A 519 -14.67 0.04 -25.58
N SER A 520 -13.89 -0.81 -24.87
CA SER A 520 -14.02 -1.02 -23.42
C SER A 520 -12.71 -0.74 -22.70
N LEU A 521 -12.70 0.29 -21.85
CA LEU A 521 -11.53 0.68 -21.06
C LEU A 521 -11.97 1.57 -19.89
N VAL A 522 -11.37 1.33 -18.73
CA VAL A 522 -11.50 2.16 -17.53
C VAL A 522 -10.12 2.70 -17.14
N GLY A 523 -10.03 3.96 -16.76
CA GLY A 523 -8.75 4.53 -16.33
C GLY A 523 -8.89 5.93 -15.77
N SER A 524 -7.78 6.51 -15.32
CA SER A 524 -7.76 7.90 -14.86
C SER A 524 -7.95 8.87 -16.02
N THR A 525 -8.76 9.91 -15.78
CA THR A 525 -9.01 10.97 -16.76
C THR A 525 -7.73 11.75 -17.06
N CYS A 526 -6.80 11.85 -16.10
CA CYS A 526 -5.57 12.61 -16.27
C CYS A 526 -4.60 11.99 -17.29
N SER A 527 -4.63 10.66 -17.49
CA SER A 527 -3.74 9.96 -18.45
C SER A 527 -4.38 9.68 -19.81
N ALA A 528 -5.69 9.93 -19.97
CA ALA A 528 -6.45 9.61 -21.19
C ALA A 528 -5.84 10.20 -22.49
N HIS A 529 -5.22 11.38 -22.41
CA HIS A 529 -4.57 12.02 -23.55
C HIS A 529 -3.31 11.28 -24.02
N LEU A 530 -2.50 10.73 -23.09
CA LEU A 530 -1.33 9.91 -23.42
C LEU A 530 -1.75 8.59 -24.07
N LEU A 531 -2.82 7.96 -23.53
CA LEU A 531 -3.40 6.76 -24.12
C LEU A 531 -3.88 7.01 -25.56
N ALA A 532 -4.49 8.17 -25.81
CA ALA A 532 -4.93 8.56 -27.15
C ALA A 532 -3.77 8.86 -28.10
N LEU A 533 -2.65 9.41 -27.61
CA LEU A 533 -1.43 9.59 -28.40
C LEU A 533 -0.79 8.24 -28.76
N TYR A 534 -0.67 7.34 -27.80
CA TYR A 534 -0.22 5.97 -28.03
C TYR A 534 -1.09 5.26 -29.08
N ARG A 535 -2.43 5.31 -28.93
CA ARG A 535 -3.37 4.75 -29.90
C ARG A 535 -3.18 5.30 -31.31
N GLN A 536 -2.81 6.58 -31.45
CA GLN A 536 -2.51 7.17 -32.76
C GLN A 536 -1.18 6.68 -33.34
N VAL A 537 -0.12 6.58 -32.53
CA VAL A 537 1.16 5.99 -32.97
C VAL A 537 0.98 4.52 -33.36
N LEU A 538 0.13 3.79 -32.63
CA LEU A 538 -0.23 2.42 -32.94
C LEU A 538 -0.94 2.31 -34.31
N ALA A 539 -1.89 3.19 -34.60
CA ALA A 539 -2.57 3.19 -35.90
C ALA A 539 -1.67 3.63 -37.06
N ASP A 540 -0.76 4.58 -36.82
CA ASP A 540 0.28 4.95 -37.77
C ASP A 540 1.07 3.69 -38.20
N ALA A 541 1.59 2.94 -37.24
CA ALA A 541 2.42 1.76 -37.51
C ALA A 541 1.64 0.56 -38.07
N LEU A 542 0.42 0.31 -37.59
CA LEU A 542 -0.34 -0.89 -37.95
C LEU A 542 -1.23 -0.73 -39.17
N VAL A 543 -1.68 0.50 -39.47
CA VAL A 543 -2.70 0.74 -40.51
C VAL A 543 -2.17 1.67 -41.59
N ARG A 544 -1.55 2.80 -41.23
CA ARG A 544 -1.12 3.81 -42.23
C ARG A 544 0.17 3.42 -42.93
N ASP A 545 1.20 3.06 -42.17
CA ASP A 545 2.56 2.87 -42.67
C ASP A 545 2.79 1.46 -43.22
N ARG A 546 1.82 0.55 -43.02
CA ARG A 546 1.87 -0.80 -43.56
C ARG A 546 1.43 -0.85 -45.02
N PRO A 547 2.28 -1.38 -45.93
CA PRO A 547 1.93 -1.52 -47.34
C PRO A 547 0.83 -2.57 -47.56
N THR A 548 0.75 -3.60 -46.71
CA THR A 548 -0.32 -4.61 -46.74
C THR A 548 -0.74 -5.00 -45.32
N ILE A 549 -2.05 -5.19 -45.11
CA ILE A 549 -2.62 -5.66 -43.83
C ILE A 549 -2.38 -7.17 -43.63
N GLN A 550 -2.02 -7.89 -44.69
CA GLN A 550 -1.77 -9.33 -44.68
C GLN A 550 -0.37 -9.71 -44.18
N ASN A 551 0.53 -8.74 -44.01
CA ASN A 551 1.87 -9.00 -43.49
C ASN A 551 1.86 -9.08 -41.96
N ALA A 552 2.42 -10.16 -41.41
CA ALA A 552 2.55 -10.41 -39.98
C ALA A 552 3.93 -10.02 -39.40
N ASP A 553 4.80 -9.38 -40.17
CA ASP A 553 6.17 -9.05 -39.77
C ASP A 553 6.23 -8.25 -38.45
N LEU A 554 7.26 -8.57 -37.68
CA LEU A 554 7.63 -7.88 -36.46
C LEU A 554 7.96 -6.41 -36.75
N ILE A 555 7.42 -5.50 -35.93
CA ILE A 555 7.61 -4.06 -36.12
C ILE A 555 8.69 -3.57 -35.16
N CYS A 556 9.75 -2.96 -35.68
CA CYS A 556 10.77 -2.32 -34.86
C CYS A 556 10.25 -0.95 -34.36
N HIS A 557 9.62 -0.94 -33.19
CA HIS A 557 9.09 0.27 -32.56
C HIS A 557 9.10 0.17 -31.02
N PRO A 558 10.10 0.75 -30.33
CA PRO A 558 10.26 0.62 -28.88
C PRO A 558 9.02 1.04 -28.08
N VAL A 559 8.41 2.19 -28.43
CA VAL A 559 7.19 2.67 -27.75
C VAL A 559 6.03 1.68 -27.88
N LEU A 560 5.83 1.03 -29.03
CA LEU A 560 4.73 0.07 -29.20
C LEU A 560 4.97 -1.20 -28.39
N ALA A 561 6.23 -1.65 -28.34
CA ALA A 561 6.65 -2.82 -27.57
C ALA A 561 6.51 -2.61 -26.06
N THR A 562 6.82 -1.41 -25.56
CA THR A 562 7.03 -1.19 -24.11
C THR A 562 6.01 -0.29 -23.42
N PHE A 563 5.30 0.60 -24.13
CA PHE A 563 4.27 1.45 -23.51
C PHE A 563 3.15 0.68 -22.78
N PRO A 564 2.67 -0.48 -23.27
CA PRO A 564 1.68 -1.26 -22.54
C PRO A 564 2.12 -1.63 -21.11
N GLU A 565 3.38 -2.02 -20.93
CA GLU A 565 3.96 -2.35 -19.62
C GLU A 565 3.94 -1.15 -18.67
N VAL A 566 4.13 0.07 -19.20
CA VAL A 566 4.07 1.32 -18.42
C VAL A 566 2.69 1.53 -17.81
N LEU A 567 1.61 1.04 -18.42
CA LEU A 567 0.27 1.17 -17.86
C LEU A 567 0.04 0.34 -16.60
N ASP A 568 0.90 -0.66 -16.36
CA ASP A 568 0.89 -1.48 -15.15
C ASP A 568 1.82 -0.91 -14.06
N HIS A 569 2.59 0.15 -14.38
CA HIS A 569 3.47 0.88 -13.47
C HIS A 569 3.03 2.35 -13.35
N THR A 570 2.17 2.64 -12.37
CA THR A 570 1.55 3.97 -12.20
C THR A 570 2.56 5.11 -12.06
N ASP A 571 3.69 4.84 -11.39
CA ASP A 571 4.78 5.79 -11.18
C ASP A 571 5.50 6.18 -12.48
N LEU A 572 5.76 5.21 -13.36
CA LEU A 572 6.34 5.47 -14.69
C LEU A 572 5.36 6.25 -15.58
N LEU A 573 4.06 5.93 -15.51
CA LEU A 573 3.03 6.68 -16.22
C LEU A 573 2.91 8.12 -15.70
N ASP A 574 3.05 8.33 -14.39
CA ASP A 574 3.04 9.65 -13.77
C ASP A 574 4.27 10.48 -14.13
N ALA A 575 5.45 9.87 -14.23
CA ALA A 575 6.65 10.52 -14.73
C ALA A 575 6.45 10.98 -16.19
N LEU A 576 5.95 10.09 -17.06
CA LEU A 576 5.62 10.42 -18.45
C LEU A 576 4.64 11.58 -18.54
N ARG A 577 3.56 11.53 -17.75
CA ARG A 577 2.53 12.58 -17.69
C ARG A 577 3.11 13.92 -17.25
N SER A 578 3.97 13.91 -16.25
CA SER A 578 4.59 15.12 -15.71
C SER A 578 5.52 15.76 -16.74
N THR A 579 6.43 14.98 -17.35
CA THR A 579 7.34 15.50 -18.38
C THR A 579 6.59 15.92 -19.65
N TRP A 580 5.55 15.16 -20.04
CA TRP A 580 4.68 15.56 -21.15
C TRP A 580 4.02 16.92 -20.89
N ALA A 581 3.44 17.12 -19.70
CA ALA A 581 2.77 18.38 -19.36
C ALA A 581 3.74 19.57 -19.42
N GLU A 582 4.98 19.40 -18.95
CA GLU A 582 6.04 20.41 -19.05
C GLU A 582 6.35 20.74 -20.52
N LYS A 583 6.67 19.72 -21.34
CA LYS A 583 7.03 19.90 -22.76
C LYS A 583 5.87 20.46 -23.58
N GLU A 584 4.65 19.99 -23.34
CA GLU A 584 3.44 20.50 -24.00
C GLU A 584 3.20 21.97 -23.62
N SER A 585 3.43 22.37 -22.37
CA SER A 585 3.25 23.76 -21.93
C SER A 585 4.14 24.74 -22.71
N GLY A 586 5.36 24.31 -23.08
CA GLY A 586 6.32 25.09 -23.87
C GLY A 586 6.01 25.19 -25.37
N LEU A 587 5.04 24.41 -25.89
CA LEU A 587 4.71 24.43 -27.32
C LEU A 587 3.89 25.66 -27.74
N ARG A 588 4.20 26.19 -28.93
CA ARG A 588 3.35 27.18 -29.62
C ARG A 588 1.98 26.59 -29.93
N ARG A 589 0.94 27.44 -29.93
CA ARG A 589 -0.44 27.02 -30.24
C ARG A 589 -0.59 26.35 -31.60
N SER A 590 0.18 26.76 -32.61
CA SER A 590 0.21 26.13 -33.93
C SER A 590 0.73 24.68 -33.85
N HIS A 591 1.80 24.45 -33.09
CA HIS A 591 2.37 23.11 -32.90
C HIS A 591 1.43 22.20 -32.12
N LYS A 592 0.65 22.73 -31.17
CA LYS A 592 -0.38 21.95 -30.45
C LYS A 592 -1.55 21.49 -31.33
N ARG A 593 -1.72 22.07 -32.53
CA ARG A 593 -2.77 21.68 -33.48
C ARG A 593 -2.26 20.66 -34.51
N ASP A 594 -0.94 20.49 -34.60
CA ASP A 594 -0.30 19.56 -35.52
C ASP A 594 -0.18 18.17 -34.85
N GLY A 595 -1.09 17.26 -35.23
CA GLY A 595 -1.14 15.91 -34.69
C GLY A 595 0.13 15.10 -34.98
N GLN A 596 0.76 15.27 -36.15
CA GLN A 596 1.99 14.54 -36.48
C GLN A 596 3.15 14.98 -35.59
N ARG A 597 3.24 16.30 -35.34
CA ARG A 597 4.26 16.85 -34.45
C ARG A 597 4.03 16.44 -32.99
N LEU A 598 2.79 16.37 -32.53
CA LEU A 598 2.47 15.87 -31.19
C LEU A 598 2.84 14.39 -31.02
N LYS A 599 2.60 13.55 -32.03
CA LYS A 599 3.04 12.13 -32.01
C LYS A 599 4.56 12.01 -31.95
N GLY A 600 5.28 12.80 -32.76
CA GLY A 600 6.75 12.83 -32.73
C GLY A 600 7.29 13.26 -31.38
N LEU A 601 6.74 14.32 -30.79
CA LEU A 601 7.12 14.76 -29.44
C LEU A 601 6.78 13.71 -28.38
N PHE A 602 5.66 12.99 -28.51
CA PHE A 602 5.28 11.94 -27.57
C PHE A 602 6.31 10.81 -27.56
N VAL A 603 6.77 10.38 -28.75
CA VAL A 603 7.85 9.40 -28.87
C VAL A 603 9.14 9.94 -28.27
N GLU A 604 9.53 11.18 -28.56
CA GLU A 604 10.73 11.81 -27.99
C GLU A 604 10.70 11.83 -26.46
N VAL A 605 9.60 12.32 -25.87
CA VAL A 605 9.42 12.38 -24.41
C VAL A 605 9.43 10.98 -23.81
N TYR A 606 8.76 10.02 -24.43
CA TYR A 606 8.76 8.63 -23.96
C TYR A 606 10.18 8.05 -23.93
N MET A 607 10.93 8.21 -25.02
CA MET A 607 12.29 7.68 -25.16
C MET A 607 13.29 8.36 -24.22
N SER A 608 13.09 9.63 -23.89
CA SER A 608 13.97 10.35 -22.96
C SER A 608 13.63 10.13 -21.48
N THR A 609 12.42 9.66 -21.15
CA THR A 609 11.94 9.56 -19.76
C THR A 609 11.75 8.13 -19.29
N VAL A 610 10.81 7.39 -19.90
CA VAL A 610 10.36 6.09 -19.39
C VAL A 610 11.17 4.94 -19.95
N PHE A 611 11.53 5.00 -21.24
CA PHE A 611 12.24 3.90 -21.90
C PHE A 611 13.55 3.51 -21.18
N PRO A 612 14.42 4.45 -20.72
CA PRO A 612 15.63 4.09 -19.98
C PRO A 612 15.34 3.54 -18.57
N LEU A 613 14.16 3.79 -18.01
CA LEU A 613 13.81 3.34 -16.66
C LEU A 613 13.27 1.92 -16.60
N LEU A 614 12.55 1.49 -17.66
CA LEU A 614 11.91 0.17 -17.70
C LEU A 614 12.86 -1.02 -17.51
N ARG A 615 14.14 -0.84 -17.85
CA ARG A 615 15.18 -1.88 -17.76
C ARG A 615 16.39 -1.42 -16.94
N SER A 616 16.18 -0.39 -16.10
CA SER A 616 17.20 0.07 -15.17
C SER A 616 17.29 -0.90 -14.00
N SER A 617 18.47 -1.51 -13.78
CA SER A 617 18.72 -2.32 -12.58
C SER A 617 18.84 -1.48 -11.31
N ALA A 618 18.88 -0.14 -11.44
CA ALA A 618 18.81 0.79 -10.31
C ALA A 618 17.38 1.02 -9.83
N LEU A 619 16.37 0.69 -10.65
CA LEU A 619 14.99 0.95 -10.33
C LEU A 619 14.45 -0.16 -9.41
N PRO A 620 14.06 0.14 -8.16
CA PRO A 620 13.51 -0.87 -7.25
C PRO A 620 12.29 -1.56 -7.84
N SER A 621 12.07 -2.84 -7.49
CA SER A 621 10.89 -3.58 -7.92
C SER A 621 9.60 -2.91 -7.45
N ALA A 622 8.60 -2.82 -8.32
CA ALA A 622 7.29 -2.30 -7.93
C ALA A 622 6.61 -3.27 -6.94
N GLN A 623 6.37 -2.82 -5.71
CA GLN A 623 5.67 -3.58 -4.68
C GLN A 623 4.45 -2.79 -4.20
N TRP A 624 3.26 -3.33 -4.46
CA TRP A 624 2.01 -2.72 -4.03
C TRP A 624 1.92 -2.65 -2.49
N ALA A 625 1.49 -1.49 -1.98
CA ALA A 625 1.23 -1.25 -0.56
C ALA A 625 2.48 -1.43 0.33
N ASN A 626 3.67 -1.16 -0.23
CA ASN A 626 4.91 -1.08 0.51
C ASN A 626 5.43 0.37 0.43
N GLU A 627 5.12 1.17 1.45
CA GLU A 627 5.40 2.61 1.45
C GLU A 627 6.90 2.93 1.28
N GLU A 628 7.77 2.14 1.90
CA GLU A 628 9.22 2.30 1.78
C GLU A 628 9.69 2.03 0.34
N GLN A 629 9.28 0.91 -0.24
CA GLN A 629 9.65 0.56 -1.62
C GLN A 629 9.03 1.53 -2.64
N GLU A 630 7.78 1.93 -2.45
CA GLU A 630 7.10 2.92 -3.30
C GLU A 630 7.83 4.27 -3.23
N THR A 631 8.29 4.69 -2.04
CA THR A 631 9.05 5.94 -1.85
C THR A 631 10.43 5.86 -2.51
N LEU A 632 11.17 4.76 -2.31
CA LEU A 632 12.46 4.53 -2.96
C LEU A 632 12.33 4.55 -4.49
N ARG A 633 11.33 3.85 -5.00
CA ARG A 633 11.05 3.76 -6.44
C ARG A 633 10.62 5.11 -7.00
N TRP A 634 9.72 5.83 -6.32
CA TRP A 634 9.32 7.20 -6.69
C TRP A 634 10.53 8.14 -6.76
N ASN A 635 11.40 8.11 -5.75
CA ASN A 635 12.61 8.93 -5.73
C ASN A 635 13.54 8.58 -6.90
N ALA A 636 13.72 7.30 -7.24
CA ALA A 636 14.52 6.88 -8.39
C ALA A 636 13.92 7.40 -9.72
N VAL A 637 12.61 7.26 -9.90
CA VAL A 637 11.90 7.71 -11.12
C VAL A 637 11.98 9.23 -11.26
N PHE A 638 11.62 10.00 -10.23
CA PHE A 638 11.56 11.46 -10.34
C PHE A 638 12.93 12.14 -10.25
N ALA A 639 13.93 11.54 -9.61
CA ALA A 639 15.32 12.00 -9.70
C ALA A 639 15.87 11.89 -11.13
N SER A 640 15.47 10.85 -11.86
CA SER A 640 15.87 10.67 -13.27
C SER A 640 15.07 11.53 -14.26
N ALA A 641 13.85 11.96 -13.88
CA ALA A 641 12.98 12.78 -14.71
C ALA A 641 13.12 14.30 -14.47
N SER A 642 14.01 14.71 -13.55
CA SER A 642 14.17 16.12 -13.14
C SER A 642 14.85 16.98 -14.23
N PRO A 643 14.34 18.21 -14.51
CA PRO A 643 14.91 19.10 -15.52
C PRO A 643 16.39 19.42 -15.23
N GLY A 644 17.28 19.05 -16.15
CA GLY A 644 18.72 19.29 -16.04
C GLY A 644 19.54 18.12 -15.49
N VAL A 645 18.89 17.08 -14.94
CA VAL A 645 19.56 15.84 -14.54
C VAL A 645 19.42 14.82 -15.66
N ARG A 646 20.45 14.77 -16.51
CA ARG A 646 20.73 13.71 -17.50
C ARG A 646 19.63 13.48 -18.55
N ASP A 647 19.93 13.88 -19.79
CA ASP A 647 19.27 13.32 -20.99
C ASP A 647 19.22 11.78 -20.88
N GLY A 648 18.11 11.13 -21.24
CA GLY A 648 17.99 9.66 -21.18
C GLY A 648 19.14 8.97 -21.93
N LEU A 649 19.66 9.61 -22.97
CA LEU A 649 20.87 9.20 -23.68
C LEU A 649 22.13 9.25 -22.79
N SER A 650 22.29 10.27 -21.96
CA SER A 650 23.43 10.41 -21.04
C SER A 650 23.41 9.40 -19.88
N VAL A 651 22.24 8.88 -19.51
CA VAL A 651 22.11 7.74 -18.57
C VAL A 651 22.58 6.45 -19.25
N LEU A 652 22.10 6.18 -20.46
CA LEU A 652 22.50 5.01 -21.26
C LEU A 652 23.99 5.02 -21.60
N LEU A 653 24.57 6.20 -21.84
CA LEU A 653 25.98 6.40 -22.19
C LEU A 653 26.89 6.65 -20.98
N SER A 654 26.39 6.49 -19.75
CA SER A 654 27.20 6.67 -18.54
C SER A 654 28.24 5.55 -18.38
N ALA A 655 29.40 5.87 -17.78
CA ALA A 655 30.54 4.95 -17.68
C ALA A 655 30.25 3.66 -16.87
N ASN A 656 29.21 3.66 -16.05
CA ASN A 656 28.70 2.51 -15.31
C ASN A 656 27.19 2.38 -15.57
N PRO A 657 26.78 1.76 -16.69
CA PRO A 657 25.36 1.65 -17.04
C PRO A 657 24.67 0.72 -16.05
N VAL A 658 23.67 1.23 -15.34
CA VAL A 658 22.83 0.46 -14.42
C VAL A 658 21.62 -0.09 -15.18
N GLN A 659 21.89 -0.79 -16.29
CA GLN A 659 20.88 -1.33 -17.21
C GLN A 659 20.96 -2.85 -17.25
N GLU A 660 19.81 -3.49 -17.40
CA GLU A 660 19.72 -4.91 -17.72
C GLU A 660 20.28 -5.20 -19.12
N ALA A 661 20.55 -6.48 -19.39
CA ALA A 661 20.97 -6.91 -20.72
C ALA A 661 19.88 -6.56 -21.75
N PHE A 662 20.30 -6.02 -22.90
CA PHE A 662 19.38 -5.69 -23.98
C PHE A 662 18.66 -6.95 -24.48
N ASP A 663 17.34 -6.87 -24.55
CA ASP A 663 16.48 -7.86 -25.17
C ASP A 663 15.81 -7.25 -26.41
N ILE A 664 15.86 -7.98 -27.52
CA ILE A 664 15.25 -7.57 -28.79
C ILE A 664 13.73 -7.35 -28.66
N THR A 665 13.07 -8.01 -27.70
CA THR A 665 11.64 -7.79 -27.41
C THR A 665 11.34 -6.34 -27.01
N GLN A 666 12.32 -5.60 -26.47
CA GLN A 666 12.17 -4.20 -26.05
C GLN A 666 11.95 -3.24 -27.23
N VAL A 667 12.36 -3.63 -28.44
CA VAL A 667 12.22 -2.82 -29.64
C VAL A 667 11.30 -3.46 -30.67
N THR A 668 10.85 -4.69 -30.42
CA THR A 668 10.16 -5.51 -31.41
C THR A 668 8.72 -5.73 -30.99
N TYR A 669 7.78 -5.16 -31.74
CA TYR A 669 6.36 -5.26 -31.50
C TYR A 669 5.74 -6.36 -32.38
N ASP A 670 5.36 -7.46 -31.74
CA ASP A 670 4.53 -8.52 -32.31
C ASP A 670 3.05 -8.21 -32.07
N PHE A 671 2.39 -7.66 -33.09
CA PHE A 671 0.96 -7.34 -32.96
C PHE A 671 0.06 -8.57 -32.93
N LEU A 672 0.48 -9.75 -33.42
CA LEU A 672 -0.35 -10.97 -33.37
C LEU A 672 -0.34 -11.59 -31.97
N GLY A 673 0.82 -11.56 -31.30
CA GLY A 673 0.95 -11.92 -29.89
C GLY A 673 0.30 -10.90 -28.96
N ALA A 674 0.41 -9.60 -29.28
CA ALA A 674 -0.10 -8.52 -28.43
C ALA A 674 -1.60 -8.23 -28.61
N ALA A 675 -2.18 -8.47 -29.79
CA ALA A 675 -3.57 -8.13 -30.06
C ALA A 675 -4.54 -8.97 -29.23
N ARG A 676 -5.61 -8.32 -28.77
CA ARG A 676 -6.69 -8.99 -28.06
C ARG A 676 -7.47 -9.85 -29.05
N ARG A 677 -7.69 -11.12 -28.68
CA ARG A 677 -8.63 -11.99 -29.37
C ARG A 677 -9.99 -11.79 -28.71
N GLY A 678 -10.99 -11.42 -29.51
CA GLY A 678 -12.35 -11.31 -28.98
C GLY A 678 -12.75 -12.62 -28.30
N VAL A 679 -13.31 -12.53 -27.09
CA VAL A 679 -13.90 -13.70 -26.43
C VAL A 679 -15.00 -14.20 -27.35
N GLU A 680 -14.92 -15.47 -27.77
CA GLU A 680 -16.01 -16.12 -28.48
C GLU A 680 -17.25 -16.07 -27.58
N THR A 681 -18.18 -15.14 -27.87
CA THR A 681 -19.55 -15.26 -27.39
C THR A 681 -20.14 -16.46 -28.11
N THR A 682 -19.94 -17.63 -27.50
CA THR A 682 -20.70 -18.85 -27.82
C THR A 682 -22.09 -18.74 -27.23
#